data_AF-A0A6J8BVX9-F1
#
_entry.id   AF-A0A6J8BVX9-F1
#
_cell.length_a   1.000
_cell.length_b   1.000
_cell.length_c   1.000
_cell.angle_alpha   90.00
_cell.angle_beta   90.00
_cell.angle_gamma   90.00
#
_symmetry.space_group_name_H-M   'P 1'
#
loop_
_entity.id
_entity.type
_entity.pdbx_description
1 polymer ?
#
loop_
_entity_poly.entity_id
_entity_poly.type
_entity_poly.pdbx_seq_one_letter_code
_entity_poly.pdbx_strand_id
1 'polypeptide(L)'
;MASCASFMESPLVLWVETFANGRSIEFQDLHDGIFLNKVLQQIDSRPVYGNVNDTVEDMNSRLQNWDILIRNIKSFYVDVLQQILIVKLPNFQQICKEPEKEASFSEIKKVLLLILGCAIQCDMKENFIDTIKSLDVHVQHEIVELIKEVTDDTEFIMHIEPTEQLETYTEKMFNHVTRLLKERDDYFEILTELAQERDFYQAQIRGNTALPLTTPTSPEKHHMVVELADCKAKIRKLRQELEDKQELISDLQVDQDDNKGIVSKLKNENATLIQDARAARLLRDELDILREKVAQSNAYQTELTKCKEKLNELEFYKSRVNELREDNAILTETKNILEEQLSTSHKRVETVIELENELMRYRQQVEEMTLERDADREKIRILTEDNAQLQFEKKSNMNESTNLEHELESARLKISGIGGTLSDQMAETTNAKVLRLDLENQRLKKKIEELRDSSLIENTSLNLELEKENQRLAKKIEKLQGSSNDSSQQCIDLEQNLHIATRERDNLAQTLETLKDNYERQVRELEAENDNLQQTVHVIRQRNEQTNDTRLKELEKENKQLHETVTAKNQVTSKLEHENRQIQKSFSKLKLNSDHINELETENSQFEKENSELRKNIATLQLICDKSEVLEQENSDLEVENRKLQKSVQTLKSALQKKESLEQENINLTVENKKLERSLHSMKSASSRIAELESEKDSQNREIQQLRKSLENQRNQRTKQEQMELDLLDLDNENQRIQKSLEVTTKRLNQLEKDNTDLEVENEKLQKAMEEMKMSSKRLHNVEKESSELENEVSKLQTSKAVLEKENKRLKQSVQLKDTTVDELTTKCNIMEREHRSVKRTLETQKETSSKLHEFERENREILQQSNINKKTIATLREELVNEKIKSQQLSNELEKLNGELERVGINKEKLVMAEHSQDEKIVWLGFVKGLELNTASFSCYSIVTTNEYQMDWN
;
A
#
# COMPACT_ATOMS: atom_id res chain seq x y z
N MET A 1 -30.13 -3.79 -81.80
CA MET A 1 -31.54 -3.32 -81.94
C MET A 1 -32.40 -3.69 -80.74
N ALA A 2 -32.92 -4.91 -80.55
CA ALA A 2 -33.88 -5.21 -79.46
C ALA A 2 -33.37 -4.82 -78.04
N SER A 3 -32.11 -5.15 -77.72
CA SER A 3 -31.47 -4.76 -76.45
C SER A 3 -31.19 -3.25 -76.32
N CYS A 4 -31.06 -2.52 -77.44
CA CYS A 4 -30.95 -1.06 -77.44
C CYS A 4 -32.31 -0.40 -77.16
N ALA A 5 -33.40 -0.90 -77.75
CA ALA A 5 -34.76 -0.41 -77.45
C ALA A 5 -35.10 -0.60 -75.96
N SER A 6 -34.87 -1.81 -75.43
CA SER A 6 -35.06 -2.09 -73.99
C SER A 6 -34.15 -1.27 -73.07
N PHE A 7 -33.00 -0.80 -73.55
CA PHE A 7 -32.13 0.11 -72.79
C PHE A 7 -32.66 1.56 -72.80
N MET A 8 -33.21 2.03 -73.93
CA MET A 8 -33.84 3.35 -74.02
C MET A 8 -35.10 3.45 -73.14
N GLU A 9 -35.81 2.36 -72.92
CA GLU A 9 -36.97 2.27 -72.01
C GLU A 9 -36.59 2.17 -70.52
N SER A 10 -35.29 2.19 -70.16
CA SER A 10 -34.84 2.03 -68.77
C SER A 10 -35.05 3.30 -67.92
N PRO A 11 -35.27 3.18 -66.59
CA PRO A 11 -35.61 4.32 -65.73
C PRO A 11 -34.62 5.48 -65.75
N LEU A 12 -33.32 5.17 -65.87
CA LEU A 12 -32.26 6.19 -65.95
C LEU A 12 -32.31 6.96 -67.28
N VAL A 13 -32.66 6.31 -68.39
CA VAL A 13 -32.80 7.00 -69.68
C VAL A 13 -34.06 7.86 -69.68
N LEU A 14 -35.18 7.33 -69.19
CA LEU A 14 -36.44 8.07 -69.03
C LEU A 14 -36.30 9.28 -68.08
N TRP A 15 -35.49 9.17 -67.03
CA TRP A 15 -35.13 10.30 -66.18
C TRP A 15 -34.25 11.33 -66.90
N VAL A 16 -33.18 10.91 -67.58
CA VAL A 16 -32.29 11.85 -68.27
C VAL A 16 -32.98 12.55 -69.45
N GLU A 17 -33.98 11.92 -70.09
CA GLU A 17 -34.80 12.54 -71.13
C GLU A 17 -35.52 13.82 -70.65
N THR A 18 -35.82 13.97 -69.35
CA THR A 18 -36.47 15.20 -68.84
C THR A 18 -35.61 16.46 -69.06
N PHE A 19 -34.28 16.31 -69.12
CA PHE A 19 -33.33 17.41 -69.36
C PHE A 19 -33.30 17.87 -70.83
N ALA A 20 -33.94 17.13 -71.75
CA ALA A 20 -34.01 17.48 -73.18
C ALA A 20 -35.11 18.51 -73.50
N ASN A 21 -35.76 19.10 -72.49
CA ASN A 21 -36.73 20.21 -72.64
C ASN A 21 -37.90 19.89 -73.61
N GLY A 22 -38.36 18.63 -73.62
CA GLY A 22 -39.47 18.18 -74.46
C GLY A 22 -39.09 17.71 -75.87
N ARG A 23 -37.80 17.72 -76.24
CA ARG A 23 -37.28 16.84 -77.31
C ARG A 23 -37.17 15.42 -76.74
N SER A 24 -37.52 14.41 -77.53
CA SER A 24 -37.18 13.01 -77.20
C SER A 24 -35.73 12.70 -77.63
N ILE A 25 -35.04 11.85 -76.85
CA ILE A 25 -33.62 11.58 -77.02
C ILE A 25 -33.35 10.33 -77.87
N GLU A 26 -32.33 10.40 -78.72
CA GLU A 26 -31.88 9.28 -79.54
C GLU A 26 -30.71 8.56 -78.84
N PHE A 27 -30.48 7.28 -79.17
CA PHE A 27 -29.35 6.53 -78.62
C PHE A 27 -27.97 7.15 -78.96
N GLN A 28 -27.90 8.05 -79.96
CA GLN A 28 -26.69 8.83 -80.22
C GLN A 28 -26.39 9.82 -79.09
N ASP A 29 -27.40 10.52 -78.55
CA ASP A 29 -27.25 11.52 -77.48
C ASP A 29 -26.65 10.89 -76.20
N LEU A 30 -26.84 9.57 -75.99
CA LEU A 30 -26.29 8.82 -74.87
C LEU A 30 -24.84 8.32 -75.06
N HIS A 31 -24.24 8.41 -76.25
CA HIS A 31 -22.91 7.86 -76.51
C HIS A 31 -21.93 8.78 -77.28
N ASP A 32 -22.37 9.91 -77.83
CA ASP A 32 -21.46 10.95 -78.37
C ASP A 32 -20.84 11.87 -77.28
N GLY A 33 -21.42 11.82 -76.07
CA GLY A 33 -21.00 12.61 -74.90
C GLY A 33 -21.46 14.07 -74.90
N ILE A 34 -22.14 14.56 -75.95
CA ILE A 34 -22.56 15.96 -76.06
C ILE A 34 -23.70 16.24 -75.08
N PHE A 35 -24.76 15.44 -75.13
CA PHE A 35 -25.96 15.65 -74.31
C PHE A 35 -25.69 15.36 -72.83
N LEU A 36 -24.98 14.29 -72.49
CA LEU A 36 -24.67 13.97 -71.08
C LEU A 36 -23.81 15.03 -70.38
N ASN A 37 -22.88 15.69 -71.08
CA ASN A 37 -22.20 16.86 -70.52
C ASN A 37 -23.15 18.06 -70.31
N LYS A 38 -24.12 18.28 -71.21
CA LYS A 38 -25.14 19.33 -71.08
C LYS A 38 -26.18 19.02 -69.98
N VAL A 39 -26.36 17.75 -69.62
CA VAL A 39 -27.11 17.31 -68.42
C VAL A 39 -26.31 17.63 -67.17
N LEU A 40 -25.03 17.21 -67.11
CA LEU A 40 -24.16 17.51 -65.97
C LEU A 40 -24.00 19.02 -65.74
N GLN A 41 -23.89 19.83 -66.80
CA GLN A 41 -23.80 21.29 -66.70
C GLN A 41 -25.08 21.97 -66.16
N GLN A 42 -26.23 21.30 -66.21
CA GLN A 42 -27.46 21.76 -65.54
C GLN A 42 -27.50 21.36 -64.06
N ILE A 43 -26.75 20.33 -63.66
CA ILE A 43 -26.63 19.85 -62.28
C ILE A 43 -25.55 20.63 -61.52
N ASP A 44 -24.39 20.85 -62.14
CA ASP A 44 -23.35 21.77 -61.67
C ASP A 44 -22.94 22.77 -62.75
N SER A 45 -23.13 24.06 -62.44
CA SER A 45 -22.73 25.19 -63.27
C SER A 45 -21.21 25.42 -63.38
N ARG A 46 -20.39 24.64 -62.66
CA ARG A 46 -18.92 24.76 -62.59
C ARG A 46 -18.20 23.70 -63.45
N PRO A 47 -17.96 23.94 -64.76
CA PRO A 47 -17.07 23.07 -65.53
C PRO A 47 -15.64 23.22 -65.02
N VAL A 48 -15.07 22.15 -64.46
CA VAL A 48 -13.68 22.12 -63.98
C VAL A 48 -12.73 21.75 -65.12
N TYR A 49 -13.17 20.88 -66.03
CA TYR A 49 -12.36 20.37 -67.14
C TYR A 49 -13.00 20.64 -68.51
N GLY A 50 -12.28 21.40 -69.35
CA GLY A 50 -12.47 21.46 -70.79
C GLY A 50 -13.71 22.18 -71.32
N ASN A 51 -13.81 22.23 -72.65
CA ASN A 51 -15.02 22.56 -73.39
C ASN A 51 -15.42 21.32 -74.22
N VAL A 52 -16.72 21.05 -74.31
CA VAL A 52 -17.27 19.92 -75.08
C VAL A 52 -17.21 20.23 -76.59
N ASN A 53 -16.87 19.24 -77.40
CA ASN A 53 -16.99 19.34 -78.85
C ASN A 53 -18.47 19.22 -79.27
N ASP A 54 -19.07 20.30 -79.77
CA ASP A 54 -20.46 20.32 -80.28
C ASP A 54 -20.66 19.50 -81.57
N THR A 55 -19.59 19.06 -82.23
CA THR A 55 -19.62 18.22 -83.43
C THR A 55 -18.67 17.04 -83.28
N VAL A 56 -19.22 15.82 -83.22
CA VAL A 56 -18.43 14.57 -83.08
C VAL A 56 -18.44 13.83 -84.41
N GLU A 57 -17.43 14.11 -85.24
CA GLU A 57 -17.23 13.41 -86.53
C GLU A 57 -16.36 12.15 -86.40
N ASP A 58 -15.48 12.10 -85.39
CA ASP A 58 -14.51 11.02 -85.22
C ASP A 58 -14.48 10.44 -83.80
N MET A 59 -13.77 9.32 -83.65
CA MET A 59 -13.66 8.62 -82.37
C MET A 59 -12.88 9.41 -81.31
N ASN A 60 -11.95 10.31 -81.71
CA ASN A 60 -11.16 11.08 -80.77
C ASN A 60 -11.98 12.22 -80.14
N SER A 61 -12.78 12.93 -80.94
CA SER A 61 -13.73 13.95 -80.44
C SER A 61 -14.74 13.34 -79.47
N ARG A 62 -15.18 12.10 -79.74
CA ARG A 62 -16.03 11.31 -78.83
C ARG A 62 -15.30 10.96 -77.53
N LEU A 63 -14.09 10.40 -77.62
CA LEU A 63 -13.26 10.07 -76.44
C LEU A 63 -12.99 11.31 -75.57
N GLN A 64 -12.72 12.47 -76.18
CA GLN A 64 -12.50 13.73 -75.48
C GLN A 64 -13.76 14.20 -74.73
N ASN A 65 -14.93 14.18 -75.37
CA ASN A 65 -16.20 14.52 -74.70
C ASN A 65 -16.48 13.60 -73.49
N TRP A 66 -16.13 12.32 -73.61
CA TRP A 66 -16.28 11.33 -72.54
C TRP A 66 -15.26 11.49 -71.40
N ASP A 67 -13.98 11.75 -71.71
CA ASP A 67 -12.95 12.04 -70.72
C ASP A 67 -13.31 13.29 -69.90
N ILE A 68 -13.77 14.36 -70.57
CA ILE A 68 -14.33 15.56 -69.93
C ILE A 68 -15.50 15.21 -68.98
N LEU A 69 -16.44 14.37 -69.42
CA LEU A 69 -17.59 13.98 -68.60
C LEU A 69 -17.17 13.23 -67.34
N ILE A 70 -16.31 12.21 -67.46
CA ILE A 70 -15.87 11.39 -66.33
C ILE A 70 -15.00 12.20 -65.36
N ARG A 71 -14.14 13.11 -65.84
CA ARG A 71 -13.37 14.02 -64.97
C ARG A 71 -14.27 14.96 -64.16
N ASN A 72 -15.26 15.59 -64.82
CA ASN A 72 -16.20 16.49 -64.13
C ASN A 72 -17.08 15.73 -63.12
N ILE A 73 -17.55 14.52 -63.43
CA ILE A 73 -18.27 13.65 -62.45
C ILE A 73 -17.37 13.31 -61.25
N LYS A 74 -16.13 12.86 -61.49
CA LYS A 74 -15.20 12.51 -60.41
C LYS A 74 -14.89 13.71 -59.50
N SER A 75 -14.65 14.88 -60.09
CA SER A 75 -14.44 16.13 -59.34
C SER A 75 -15.68 16.55 -58.56
N PHE A 76 -16.90 16.36 -59.08
CA PHE A 76 -18.11 16.60 -58.32
C PHE A 76 -18.19 15.76 -57.03
N TYR A 77 -17.96 14.44 -57.14
CA TYR A 77 -17.94 13.57 -55.96
C TYR A 77 -16.82 13.95 -54.96
N VAL A 78 -15.59 14.16 -55.44
CA VAL A 78 -14.43 14.39 -54.57
C VAL A 78 -14.43 15.80 -53.97
N ASP A 79 -14.62 16.83 -54.78
CA ASP A 79 -14.42 18.23 -54.38
C ASP A 79 -15.71 18.85 -53.81
N VAL A 80 -16.90 18.42 -54.26
CA VAL A 80 -18.19 19.00 -53.86
C VAL A 80 -18.88 18.14 -52.80
N LEU A 81 -19.04 16.83 -53.04
CA LEU A 81 -19.73 15.93 -52.11
C LEU A 81 -18.83 15.40 -50.98
N GLN A 82 -17.51 15.64 -51.08
CA GLN A 82 -16.49 15.10 -50.17
C GLN A 82 -16.61 13.56 -50.04
N GLN A 83 -16.71 12.90 -51.19
CA GLN A 83 -16.91 11.46 -51.36
C GLN A 83 -15.92 10.85 -52.37
N ILE A 84 -15.61 9.56 -52.19
CA ILE A 84 -14.77 8.75 -53.07
C ILE A 84 -15.64 7.61 -53.63
N LEU A 85 -15.57 7.42 -54.94
CA LEU A 85 -16.23 6.31 -55.64
C LEU A 85 -15.45 5.00 -55.41
N ILE A 86 -16.00 4.11 -54.58
CA ILE A 86 -15.48 2.75 -54.38
C ILE A 86 -15.77 1.91 -55.63
N VAL A 87 -16.91 2.14 -56.28
CA VAL A 87 -17.25 1.56 -57.58
C VAL A 87 -16.16 1.83 -58.63
N LYS A 88 -15.95 0.89 -59.55
CA LYS A 88 -15.01 1.06 -60.67
C LYS A 88 -15.56 2.10 -61.66
N LEU A 89 -14.74 3.11 -61.98
CA LEU A 89 -15.07 4.15 -62.96
C LEU A 89 -15.52 3.56 -64.32
N PRO A 90 -16.50 4.18 -65.01
CA PRO A 90 -17.04 3.68 -66.27
C PRO A 90 -16.00 3.57 -67.39
N ASN A 91 -16.01 2.45 -68.12
CA ASN A 91 -15.09 2.20 -69.23
C ASN A 91 -15.53 2.91 -70.51
N PHE A 92 -15.36 4.24 -70.55
CA PHE A 92 -15.80 5.07 -71.67
C PHE A 92 -15.10 4.75 -73.00
N GLN A 93 -13.89 4.17 -73.01
CA GLN A 93 -13.28 3.67 -74.25
C GLN A 93 -14.15 2.62 -74.94
N GLN A 94 -14.82 1.76 -74.17
CA GLN A 94 -15.70 0.71 -74.68
C GLN A 94 -16.98 1.31 -75.27
N ILE A 95 -17.57 2.30 -74.59
CA ILE A 95 -18.71 3.09 -75.08
C ILE A 95 -18.36 3.75 -76.42
N CYS A 96 -17.18 4.38 -76.53
CA CYS A 96 -16.75 5.05 -77.74
C CYS A 96 -16.52 4.11 -78.93
N LYS A 97 -15.90 2.94 -78.67
CA LYS A 97 -15.49 1.94 -79.67
C LYS A 97 -16.66 1.08 -80.16
N GLU A 98 -17.53 0.64 -79.25
CA GLU A 98 -18.55 -0.38 -79.52
C GLU A 98 -19.90 -0.03 -78.84
N PRO A 99 -20.54 1.11 -79.18
CA PRO A 99 -21.67 1.65 -78.42
C PRO A 99 -22.90 0.74 -78.38
N GLU A 100 -23.19 0.00 -79.46
CA GLU A 100 -24.38 -0.89 -79.55
C GLU A 100 -24.28 -2.22 -78.78
N LYS A 101 -23.19 -2.47 -78.05
CA LYS A 101 -23.04 -3.70 -77.25
C LYS A 101 -23.65 -3.56 -75.86
N GLU A 102 -24.22 -4.65 -75.35
CA GLU A 102 -24.76 -4.74 -73.98
C GLU A 102 -23.74 -4.41 -72.89
N ALA A 103 -22.47 -4.77 -73.12
CA ALA A 103 -21.37 -4.34 -72.25
C ALA A 103 -21.23 -2.82 -72.19
N SER A 104 -21.43 -2.12 -73.30
CA SER A 104 -21.42 -0.65 -73.37
C SER A 104 -22.68 -0.03 -72.78
N PHE A 105 -23.86 -0.65 -72.93
CA PHE A 105 -25.07 -0.23 -72.22
C PHE A 105 -24.88 -0.29 -70.69
N SER A 106 -24.19 -1.31 -70.18
CA SER A 106 -23.82 -1.42 -68.76
C SER A 106 -22.89 -0.29 -68.30
N GLU A 107 -21.87 0.07 -69.09
CA GLU A 107 -21.02 1.21 -68.78
C GLU A 107 -21.77 2.56 -68.87
N ILE A 108 -22.66 2.76 -69.84
CA ILE A 108 -23.54 3.94 -69.90
C ILE A 108 -24.46 3.97 -68.67
N LYS A 109 -25.06 2.84 -68.24
CA LYS A 109 -25.91 2.78 -67.03
C LYS A 109 -25.17 3.34 -65.82
N LYS A 110 -23.90 2.95 -65.59
CA LYS A 110 -23.08 3.49 -64.50
C LYS A 110 -22.89 5.00 -64.58
N VAL A 111 -22.72 5.54 -65.79
CA VAL A 111 -22.58 6.99 -66.00
C VAL A 111 -23.87 7.71 -65.65
N LEU A 112 -25.02 7.22 -66.14
CA LEU A 112 -26.32 7.84 -65.82
C LEU A 112 -26.64 7.74 -64.32
N LEU A 113 -26.23 6.64 -63.68
CA LEU A 113 -26.35 6.42 -62.24
C LEU A 113 -25.48 7.40 -61.42
N LEU A 114 -24.24 7.64 -61.84
CA LEU A 114 -23.38 8.66 -61.23
C LEU A 114 -23.92 10.08 -61.46
N ILE A 115 -24.47 10.38 -62.64
CA ILE A 115 -25.13 11.67 -62.93
C ILE A 115 -26.39 11.84 -62.07
N LEU A 116 -27.16 10.78 -61.82
CA LEU A 116 -28.27 10.77 -60.86
C LEU A 116 -27.78 11.10 -59.45
N GLY A 117 -26.70 10.44 -59.00
CA GLY A 117 -26.08 10.71 -57.70
C GLY A 117 -25.60 12.15 -57.54
N CYS A 118 -25.02 12.75 -58.58
CA CYS A 118 -24.73 14.19 -58.61
C CYS A 118 -26.03 15.02 -58.47
N ALA A 119 -27.09 14.68 -59.22
CA ALA A 119 -28.34 15.43 -59.23
C ALA A 119 -29.10 15.42 -57.90
N ILE A 120 -29.13 14.28 -57.18
CA ILE A 120 -29.86 14.19 -55.90
C ILE A 120 -29.05 14.61 -54.67
N GLN A 121 -27.74 14.88 -54.83
CA GLN A 121 -26.88 15.42 -53.76
C GLN A 121 -26.45 16.88 -53.96
N CYS A 122 -26.64 17.48 -55.14
CA CYS A 122 -26.31 18.89 -55.38
C CYS A 122 -27.20 19.88 -54.61
N ASP A 123 -26.79 21.14 -54.55
CA ASP A 123 -27.53 22.23 -53.90
C ASP A 123 -28.97 22.42 -54.43
N MET A 124 -29.19 22.11 -55.72
CA MET A 124 -30.48 22.27 -56.40
C MET A 124 -31.33 20.98 -56.44
N LYS A 125 -30.96 19.95 -55.66
CA LYS A 125 -31.59 18.62 -55.67
C LYS A 125 -33.11 18.59 -55.58
N GLU A 126 -33.73 19.57 -54.91
CA GLU A 126 -35.19 19.65 -54.79
C GLU A 126 -35.88 19.73 -56.16
N ASN A 127 -35.30 20.47 -57.11
CA ASN A 127 -35.81 20.56 -58.49
C ASN A 127 -35.75 19.21 -59.22
N PHE A 128 -34.65 18.47 -59.05
CA PHE A 128 -34.45 17.16 -59.69
C PHE A 128 -35.32 16.08 -59.05
N ILE A 129 -35.52 16.13 -57.72
CA ILE A 129 -36.43 15.28 -56.97
C ILE A 129 -37.90 15.55 -57.38
N ASP A 130 -38.31 16.80 -57.55
CA ASP A 130 -39.65 17.14 -58.05
C ASP A 130 -39.85 16.76 -59.53
N THR A 131 -38.78 16.79 -60.33
CA THR A 131 -38.79 16.25 -61.69
C THR A 131 -38.99 14.73 -61.67
N ILE A 132 -38.31 13.99 -60.78
CA ILE A 132 -38.51 12.54 -60.60
C ILE A 132 -39.96 12.23 -60.17
N LYS A 133 -40.54 13.00 -59.25
CA LYS A 133 -41.96 12.86 -58.83
C LYS A 133 -42.98 13.04 -59.96
N SER A 134 -42.58 13.59 -61.11
CA SER A 134 -43.43 13.76 -62.30
C SER A 134 -43.40 12.59 -63.28
N LEU A 135 -42.46 11.64 -63.12
CA LEU A 135 -42.35 10.41 -63.91
C LEU A 135 -43.45 9.39 -63.51
N ASP A 136 -43.58 8.31 -64.28
CA ASP A 136 -44.50 7.22 -63.90
C ASP A 136 -44.11 6.55 -62.57
N VAL A 137 -45.09 6.03 -61.83
CA VAL A 137 -44.91 5.44 -60.49
C VAL A 137 -43.96 4.24 -60.51
N HIS A 138 -43.94 3.45 -61.58
CA HIS A 138 -43.00 2.33 -61.73
C HIS A 138 -41.56 2.83 -61.87
N VAL A 139 -41.37 3.85 -62.71
CA VAL A 139 -40.07 4.50 -62.97
C VAL A 139 -39.57 5.20 -61.70
N GLN A 140 -40.44 5.89 -60.96
CA GLN A 140 -40.13 6.47 -59.66
C GLN A 140 -39.60 5.43 -58.66
N HIS A 141 -40.22 4.25 -58.57
CA HIS A 141 -39.79 3.22 -57.64
C HIS A 141 -38.39 2.69 -57.95
N GLU A 142 -38.09 2.40 -59.22
CA GLU A 142 -36.76 1.93 -59.61
C GLU A 142 -35.69 3.03 -59.46
N ILE A 143 -36.01 4.29 -59.75
CA ILE A 143 -35.12 5.43 -59.46
C ILE A 143 -34.85 5.55 -57.96
N VAL A 144 -35.83 5.32 -57.08
CA VAL A 144 -35.62 5.39 -55.62
C VAL A 144 -34.65 4.32 -55.12
N GLU A 145 -34.66 3.10 -55.68
CA GLU A 145 -33.66 2.09 -55.32
C GLU A 145 -32.27 2.45 -55.88
N LEU A 146 -32.20 2.98 -57.10
CA LEU A 146 -30.95 3.49 -57.69
C LEU A 146 -30.39 4.72 -56.96
N ILE A 147 -31.22 5.53 -56.31
CA ILE A 147 -30.77 6.62 -55.44
C ILE A 147 -30.03 6.06 -54.22
N LYS A 148 -30.56 5.02 -53.56
CA LYS A 148 -29.88 4.39 -52.40
C LYS A 148 -28.52 3.80 -52.79
N GLU A 149 -28.42 3.18 -53.97
CA GLU A 149 -27.15 2.70 -54.54
C GLU A 149 -26.08 3.81 -54.64
N VAL A 150 -26.48 5.09 -54.75
CA VAL A 150 -25.56 6.24 -54.88
C VAL A 150 -25.58 7.24 -53.70
N THR A 151 -26.25 6.91 -52.59
CA THR A 151 -26.23 7.72 -51.35
C THR A 151 -25.89 6.90 -50.11
N ASP A 152 -26.44 5.69 -49.99
CA ASP A 152 -26.49 4.93 -48.74
C ASP A 152 -25.60 3.68 -48.79
N ASP A 153 -25.23 3.21 -49.99
CA ASP A 153 -24.41 2.01 -50.18
C ASP A 153 -22.90 2.27 -49.97
N THR A 154 -22.39 1.73 -48.86
CA THR A 154 -20.97 1.77 -48.47
C THR A 154 -20.05 0.87 -49.30
N GLU A 155 -20.56 0.07 -50.23
CA GLU A 155 -19.76 -0.60 -51.28
C GLU A 155 -19.63 0.26 -52.55
N PHE A 156 -20.45 1.31 -52.72
CA PHE A 156 -20.45 2.20 -53.87
C PHE A 156 -19.69 3.51 -53.60
N ILE A 157 -19.93 4.13 -52.42
CA ILE A 157 -19.38 5.45 -52.01
C ILE A 157 -18.79 5.43 -50.59
N MET A 158 -17.73 6.20 -50.38
CA MET A 158 -17.12 6.47 -49.07
C MET A 158 -16.95 7.98 -48.86
N HIS A 159 -17.26 8.54 -47.69
CA HIS A 159 -16.89 9.93 -47.37
C HIS A 159 -15.37 10.10 -47.22
N ILE A 160 -14.85 11.29 -47.53
CA ILE A 160 -13.40 11.63 -47.45
C ILE A 160 -12.93 11.87 -46.01
N GLU A 161 -13.79 12.42 -45.16
CA GLU A 161 -13.53 12.56 -43.71
C GLU A 161 -14.52 11.66 -42.93
N PRO A 162 -14.07 10.94 -41.88
CA PRO A 162 -14.98 10.18 -41.03
C PRO A 162 -15.91 11.10 -40.23
N THR A 163 -17.22 10.88 -40.31
CA THR A 163 -18.24 11.67 -39.60
C THR A 163 -18.19 11.48 -38.07
N GLU A 164 -17.48 10.47 -37.58
CA GLU A 164 -17.31 10.14 -36.16
C GLU A 164 -15.82 10.06 -35.78
N GLN A 165 -15.53 10.19 -34.48
CA GLN A 165 -14.17 10.04 -33.94
C GLN A 165 -13.72 8.57 -33.94
N LEU A 166 -13.26 8.11 -35.11
CA LEU A 166 -12.70 6.78 -35.32
C LEU A 166 -11.49 6.51 -34.41
N GLU A 167 -11.35 5.26 -33.96
CA GLU A 167 -10.14 4.81 -33.26
C GLU A 167 -8.91 4.92 -34.17
N THR A 168 -7.75 5.22 -33.58
CA THR A 168 -6.47 5.49 -34.28
C THR A 168 -5.93 4.31 -35.12
N TYR A 169 -6.53 3.13 -35.02
CA TYR A 169 -6.28 2.00 -35.93
C TYR A 169 -7.18 2.09 -37.18
N THR A 170 -8.49 2.24 -36.97
CA THR A 170 -9.50 2.41 -38.02
C THR A 170 -9.23 3.66 -38.87
N GLU A 171 -8.82 4.76 -38.24
CA GLU A 171 -8.33 5.98 -38.91
C GLU A 171 -7.19 5.69 -39.89
N LYS A 172 -6.22 4.85 -39.51
CA LYS A 172 -5.08 4.47 -40.38
C LYS A 172 -5.50 3.53 -41.50
N MET A 173 -6.45 2.64 -41.23
CA MET A 173 -7.04 1.76 -42.25
C MET A 173 -7.83 2.57 -43.29
N PHE A 174 -8.68 3.49 -42.85
CA PHE A 174 -9.44 4.42 -43.67
C PHE A 174 -8.51 5.30 -44.55
N ASN A 175 -7.46 5.87 -43.96
CA ASN A 175 -6.41 6.59 -44.70
C ASN A 175 -5.61 5.69 -45.67
N HIS A 176 -5.60 4.37 -45.46
CA HIS A 176 -4.98 3.42 -46.39
C HIS A 176 -5.91 3.10 -47.56
N VAL A 177 -7.20 2.83 -47.32
CA VAL A 177 -8.21 2.62 -48.37
C VAL A 177 -8.37 3.85 -49.24
N THR A 178 -8.47 5.05 -48.63
CA THR A 178 -8.52 6.34 -49.34
C THR A 178 -7.33 6.54 -50.29
N ARG A 179 -6.13 6.10 -49.92
CA ARG A 179 -4.95 6.17 -50.78
C ARG A 179 -5.01 5.15 -51.91
N LEU A 180 -5.36 3.89 -51.62
CA LEU A 180 -5.50 2.83 -52.63
C LEU A 180 -6.55 3.18 -53.69
N LEU A 181 -7.66 3.84 -53.32
CA LEU A 181 -8.67 4.29 -54.27
C LEU A 181 -8.17 5.44 -55.17
N LYS A 182 -7.30 6.32 -54.66
CA LYS A 182 -6.62 7.34 -55.49
C LYS A 182 -5.60 6.69 -56.42
N GLU A 183 -4.70 5.86 -55.89
CA GLU A 183 -3.72 5.09 -56.68
C GLU A 183 -4.39 4.26 -57.80
N ARG A 184 -5.51 3.59 -57.51
CA ARG A 184 -6.35 2.87 -58.48
C ARG A 184 -6.75 3.75 -59.67
N ASP A 185 -7.24 4.95 -59.39
CA ASP A 185 -7.72 5.87 -60.42
C ASP A 185 -6.57 6.49 -61.21
N ASP A 186 -5.48 6.87 -60.55
CA ASP A 186 -4.30 7.43 -61.18
C ASP A 186 -3.69 6.39 -62.17
N TYR A 187 -3.67 5.11 -61.77
CA TYR A 187 -3.32 4.01 -62.69
C TYR A 187 -4.37 3.79 -63.80
N PHE A 188 -5.66 4.03 -63.56
CA PHE A 188 -6.69 3.92 -64.60
C PHE A 188 -6.57 5.03 -65.65
N GLU A 189 -6.19 6.24 -65.25
CA GLU A 189 -5.89 7.35 -66.17
C GLU A 189 -4.67 7.01 -67.05
N ILE A 190 -3.55 6.59 -66.44
CA ILE A 190 -2.34 6.16 -67.17
C ILE A 190 -2.62 4.98 -68.11
N LEU A 191 -3.42 3.98 -67.67
CA LEU A 191 -3.84 2.86 -68.53
C LEU A 191 -4.72 3.31 -69.70
N THR A 192 -5.51 4.38 -69.51
CA THR A 192 -6.35 4.97 -70.55
C THR A 192 -5.50 5.67 -71.60
N GLU A 193 -4.50 6.46 -71.20
CA GLU A 193 -3.52 7.11 -72.08
C GLU A 193 -2.70 6.07 -72.88
N LEU A 194 -2.08 5.10 -72.20
CA LEU A 194 -1.28 4.05 -72.85
C LEU A 194 -2.09 3.18 -73.83
N ALA A 195 -3.39 2.99 -73.56
CA ALA A 195 -4.29 2.31 -74.49
C ALA A 195 -4.60 3.16 -75.75
N GLN A 196 -4.65 4.49 -75.63
CA GLN A 196 -4.77 5.39 -76.78
C GLN A 196 -3.48 5.42 -77.61
N GLU A 197 -2.31 5.53 -76.97
CA GLU A 197 -1.01 5.46 -77.67
C GLU A 197 -0.83 4.15 -78.44
N ARG A 198 -1.14 3.01 -77.80
CA ARG A 198 -1.09 1.69 -78.45
C ARG A 198 -1.97 1.66 -79.70
N ASP A 199 -3.22 2.12 -79.59
CA ASP A 199 -4.18 2.05 -80.68
C ASP A 199 -3.78 3.01 -81.83
N PHE A 200 -3.19 4.17 -81.52
CA PHE A 200 -2.59 5.10 -82.47
C PHE A 200 -1.45 4.45 -83.28
N TYR A 201 -0.44 3.88 -82.60
CA TYR A 201 0.66 3.19 -83.29
C TYR A 201 0.18 1.96 -84.07
N GLN A 202 -0.81 1.22 -83.55
CA GLN A 202 -1.36 0.05 -84.21
C GLN A 202 -2.18 0.40 -85.46
N ALA A 203 -2.82 1.58 -85.50
CA ALA A 203 -3.42 2.13 -86.71
C ALA A 203 -2.33 2.53 -87.74
N GLN A 204 -1.26 3.20 -87.30
CA GLN A 204 -0.16 3.64 -88.16
C GLN A 204 0.53 2.46 -88.89
N ILE A 205 0.72 1.33 -88.21
CA ILE A 205 1.31 0.11 -88.79
C ILE A 205 0.44 -0.49 -89.92
N ARG A 206 -0.89 -0.34 -89.86
CA ARG A 206 -1.82 -0.90 -90.87
C ARG A 206 -1.88 -0.10 -92.18
N GLY A 207 -1.32 1.11 -92.24
CA GLY A 207 -1.44 2.01 -93.39
C GLY A 207 -0.53 1.73 -94.59
N ASN A 208 0.58 0.98 -94.42
CA ASN A 208 1.63 0.86 -95.44
C ASN A 208 1.52 -0.43 -96.27
N THR A 209 1.13 -0.34 -97.55
CA THR A 209 1.24 -1.47 -98.49
C THR A 209 1.61 -1.03 -99.92
N ALA A 210 2.83 -1.41 -100.32
CA ALA A 210 3.35 -1.63 -101.68
C ALA A 210 3.17 -0.59 -102.82
N LEU A 211 4.30 -0.11 -103.36
CA LEU A 211 4.48 0.21 -104.80
C LEU A 211 5.88 -0.26 -105.29
N PRO A 212 6.09 -0.55 -106.60
CA PRO A 212 7.23 -1.35 -107.08
C PRO A 212 8.41 -0.55 -107.68
N LEU A 213 9.58 -1.20 -107.80
CA LEU A 213 10.79 -0.63 -108.40
C LEU A 213 10.81 -0.70 -109.94
N THR A 214 11.20 0.41 -110.59
CA THR A 214 11.89 0.40 -111.91
C THR A 214 12.95 1.52 -111.96
N THR A 215 13.91 1.44 -112.89
CA THR A 215 14.92 2.48 -113.20
C THR A 215 15.36 2.33 -114.69
N PRO A 216 16.08 3.27 -115.34
CA PRO A 216 16.68 4.53 -114.86
C PRO A 216 16.53 5.77 -115.81
N THR A 217 17.28 6.84 -115.49
CA THR A 217 17.66 8.03 -116.32
C THR A 217 16.76 9.28 -116.29
N SER A 218 17.12 10.21 -115.39
CA SER A 218 16.69 11.63 -115.32
C SER A 218 17.64 12.38 -114.36
N PRO A 219 17.83 13.72 -114.46
CA PRO A 219 18.59 14.50 -113.47
C PRO A 219 18.09 14.38 -112.02
N GLU A 220 16.82 13.98 -111.84
CA GLU A 220 16.24 13.62 -110.54
C GLU A 220 17.09 12.57 -109.79
N LYS A 221 17.83 11.71 -110.50
CA LYS A 221 18.76 10.77 -109.85
C LYS A 221 19.85 11.44 -109.02
N HIS A 222 20.25 12.69 -109.28
CA HIS A 222 21.18 13.39 -108.38
C HIS A 222 20.47 13.90 -107.12
N HIS A 223 19.27 14.44 -107.23
CA HIS A 223 18.47 14.82 -106.06
C HIS A 223 18.15 13.59 -105.20
N MET A 224 17.65 12.51 -105.81
CA MET A 224 17.37 11.24 -105.13
C MET A 224 18.63 10.55 -104.59
N VAL A 225 19.82 10.71 -105.19
CA VAL A 225 21.07 10.16 -104.63
C VAL A 225 21.56 10.98 -103.44
N VAL A 226 21.32 12.30 -103.43
CA VAL A 226 21.56 13.15 -102.24
C VAL A 226 20.55 12.78 -101.15
N GLU A 227 19.25 12.76 -101.42
CA GLU A 227 18.22 12.35 -100.46
C GLU A 227 18.44 10.93 -99.93
N LEU A 228 18.87 9.99 -100.78
CA LEU A 228 19.19 8.62 -100.38
C LEU A 228 20.54 8.53 -99.62
N ALA A 229 21.46 9.49 -99.82
CA ALA A 229 22.65 9.66 -98.98
C ALA A 229 22.29 10.27 -97.62
N ASP A 230 21.37 11.24 -97.57
CA ASP A 230 20.86 11.87 -96.36
C ASP A 230 19.98 10.92 -95.56
N CYS A 231 19.13 10.11 -96.20
CA CYS A 231 18.43 9.00 -95.57
C CYS A 231 19.41 7.94 -95.05
N LYS A 232 20.50 7.63 -95.77
CA LYS A 232 21.56 6.75 -95.25
C LYS A 232 22.33 7.37 -94.09
N ALA A 233 22.56 8.68 -94.09
CA ALA A 233 23.17 9.42 -92.99
C ALA A 233 22.25 9.45 -91.75
N LYS A 234 20.95 9.66 -91.96
CA LYS A 234 19.91 9.59 -90.92
C LYS A 234 19.76 8.18 -90.37
N ILE A 235 19.82 7.14 -91.20
CA ILE A 235 19.86 5.72 -90.77
C ILE A 235 21.15 5.43 -89.98
N ARG A 236 22.31 5.97 -90.36
CA ARG A 236 23.55 5.86 -89.57
C ARG A 236 23.42 6.58 -88.23
N LYS A 237 22.87 7.79 -88.20
CA LYS A 237 22.63 8.56 -86.96
C LYS A 237 21.66 7.82 -86.03
N LEU A 238 20.55 7.31 -86.55
CA LEU A 238 19.58 6.50 -85.79
C LEU A 238 20.17 5.16 -85.32
N ARG A 239 21.17 4.59 -86.01
CA ARG A 239 21.90 3.41 -85.54
C ARG A 239 22.89 3.75 -84.43
N GLN A 240 23.64 4.84 -84.57
CA GLN A 240 24.50 5.34 -83.49
C GLN A 240 23.65 5.67 -82.26
N GLU A 241 22.56 6.41 -82.42
CA GLU A 241 21.62 6.72 -81.33
C GLU A 241 20.99 5.46 -80.72
N LEU A 242 20.79 4.38 -81.49
CA LEU A 242 20.36 3.09 -80.96
C LEU A 242 21.47 2.38 -80.18
N GLU A 243 22.70 2.39 -80.69
CA GLU A 243 23.89 1.82 -80.03
C GLU A 243 24.22 2.58 -78.73
N ASP A 244 24.25 3.92 -78.75
CA ASP A 244 24.43 4.79 -77.58
C ASP A 244 23.33 4.55 -76.52
N LYS A 245 22.09 4.29 -76.94
CA LYS A 245 20.98 3.94 -76.03
C LYS A 245 21.07 2.52 -75.52
N GLN A 246 21.61 1.59 -76.29
CA GLN A 246 21.83 0.20 -75.87
C GLN A 246 22.96 0.12 -74.82
N GLU A 247 24.01 0.95 -74.96
CA GLU A 247 25.07 1.13 -73.96
C GLU A 247 24.49 1.72 -72.66
N LEU A 248 23.77 2.84 -72.74
CA LEU A 248 23.10 3.45 -71.58
C LEU A 248 22.10 2.51 -70.88
N ILE A 249 21.37 1.68 -71.63
CA ILE A 249 20.49 0.65 -71.05
C ILE A 249 21.29 -0.43 -70.32
N SER A 250 22.50 -0.76 -70.79
CA SER A 250 23.38 -1.73 -70.15
C SER A 250 23.96 -1.20 -68.84
N ASP A 251 24.42 0.07 -68.83
CA ASP A 251 24.87 0.75 -67.61
C ASP A 251 23.74 0.82 -66.57
N LEU A 252 22.55 1.26 -66.98
CA LEU A 252 21.37 1.33 -66.11
C LEU A 252 20.90 -0.04 -65.61
N GLN A 253 21.18 -1.14 -66.33
CA GLN A 253 20.93 -2.51 -65.85
C GLN A 253 21.93 -2.91 -64.75
N VAL A 254 23.21 -2.55 -64.89
CA VAL A 254 24.23 -2.76 -63.84
C VAL A 254 23.87 -1.96 -62.58
N ASP A 255 23.55 -0.67 -62.72
CA ASP A 255 23.06 0.16 -61.62
C ASP A 255 21.80 -0.45 -60.96
N GLN A 256 20.87 -0.99 -61.76
CA GLN A 256 19.66 -1.63 -61.23
C GLN A 256 19.99 -2.91 -60.43
N ASP A 257 20.95 -3.71 -60.87
CA ASP A 257 21.36 -4.94 -60.19
C ASP A 257 22.18 -4.68 -58.92
N ASP A 258 23.07 -3.69 -58.93
CA ASP A 258 23.76 -3.24 -57.71
C ASP A 258 22.77 -2.66 -56.68
N ASN A 259 21.77 -1.89 -57.12
CA ASN A 259 20.69 -1.42 -56.25
C ASN A 259 19.82 -2.58 -55.71
N LYS A 260 19.50 -3.61 -56.51
CA LYS A 260 18.87 -4.85 -56.01
C LYS A 260 19.75 -5.53 -54.96
N GLY A 261 21.07 -5.56 -55.17
CA GLY A 261 22.06 -6.09 -54.23
C GLY A 261 22.07 -5.33 -52.90
N ILE A 262 22.05 -4.00 -52.93
CA ILE A 262 21.96 -3.13 -51.74
C ILE A 262 20.63 -3.34 -51.01
N VAL A 263 19.51 -3.34 -51.72
CA VAL A 263 18.17 -3.59 -51.14
C VAL A 263 18.09 -5.00 -50.51
N SER A 264 18.74 -5.99 -51.10
CA SER A 264 18.83 -7.35 -50.53
C SER A 264 19.62 -7.36 -49.22
N LYS A 265 20.79 -6.70 -49.18
CA LYS A 265 21.59 -6.54 -47.95
C LYS A 265 20.80 -5.84 -46.84
N LEU A 266 20.20 -4.68 -47.13
CA LEU A 266 19.41 -3.91 -46.18
C LEU A 266 18.17 -4.67 -45.67
N LYS A 267 17.53 -5.51 -46.51
CA LYS A 267 16.44 -6.40 -46.07
C LYS A 267 16.93 -7.46 -45.10
N ASN A 268 18.09 -8.06 -45.35
CA ASN A 268 18.69 -9.06 -44.46
C ASN A 268 19.15 -8.43 -43.13
N GLU A 269 19.80 -7.26 -43.19
CA GLU A 269 20.22 -6.49 -42.01
C GLU A 269 19.02 -6.09 -41.14
N ASN A 270 17.94 -5.59 -41.75
CA ASN A 270 16.69 -5.29 -41.05
C ASN A 270 16.06 -6.55 -40.44
N ALA A 271 16.09 -7.70 -41.14
CA ALA A 271 15.61 -8.97 -40.58
C ALA A 271 16.42 -9.41 -39.35
N THR A 272 17.76 -9.27 -39.37
CA THR A 272 18.60 -9.53 -38.19
C THR A 272 18.35 -8.55 -37.05
N LEU A 273 18.21 -7.26 -37.33
CA LEU A 273 17.88 -6.25 -36.31
C LEU A 273 16.49 -6.48 -35.69
N ILE A 274 15.51 -6.95 -36.46
CA ILE A 274 14.19 -7.36 -35.97
C ILE A 274 14.30 -8.62 -35.08
N GLN A 275 15.19 -9.56 -35.41
CA GLN A 275 15.46 -10.75 -34.58
C GLN A 275 16.14 -10.36 -33.26
N ASP A 276 17.16 -9.52 -33.30
CA ASP A 276 17.85 -9.00 -32.12
C ASP A 276 16.91 -8.19 -31.23
N ALA A 277 16.06 -7.34 -31.83
CA ALA A 277 15.01 -6.60 -31.12
C ALA A 277 13.85 -7.48 -30.59
N ARG A 278 13.79 -8.77 -30.94
CA ARG A 278 12.93 -9.77 -30.28
C ARG A 278 13.69 -10.44 -29.13
N ALA A 279 14.95 -10.86 -29.34
CA ALA A 279 15.80 -11.43 -28.30
C ALA A 279 15.99 -10.46 -27.11
N ALA A 280 16.25 -9.17 -27.38
CA ALA A 280 16.38 -8.11 -26.38
C ALA A 280 15.05 -7.66 -25.72
N ARG A 281 13.91 -8.24 -26.13
CA ARG A 281 12.66 -8.22 -25.37
C ARG A 281 12.57 -9.43 -24.45
N LEU A 282 12.73 -10.64 -24.99
CA LEU A 282 12.72 -11.87 -24.18
C LEU A 282 13.70 -11.82 -23.00
N LEU A 283 14.94 -11.35 -23.21
CA LEU A 283 15.93 -11.15 -22.14
C LEU A 283 15.55 -10.08 -21.12
N ARG A 284 14.70 -9.12 -21.49
CA ARG A 284 14.15 -8.09 -20.58
C ARG A 284 13.02 -8.67 -19.75
N ASP A 285 12.12 -9.41 -20.39
CA ASP A 285 11.00 -10.10 -19.75
C ASP A 285 11.56 -11.13 -18.73
N GLU A 286 12.62 -11.87 -19.09
CA GLU A 286 13.38 -12.73 -18.17
C GLU A 286 14.02 -11.95 -17.00
N LEU A 287 14.65 -10.79 -17.27
CA LEU A 287 15.24 -9.95 -16.22
C LEU A 287 14.19 -9.38 -15.27
N ASP A 288 12.99 -9.04 -15.76
CA ASP A 288 11.89 -8.54 -14.93
C ASP A 288 11.24 -9.67 -14.10
N ILE A 289 11.09 -10.87 -14.66
CA ILE A 289 10.74 -12.09 -13.90
C ILE A 289 11.79 -12.39 -12.81
N LEU A 290 13.09 -12.21 -13.10
CA LEU A 290 14.16 -12.41 -12.12
C LEU A 290 14.17 -11.31 -11.04
N ARG A 291 13.89 -10.05 -11.40
CA ARG A 291 13.69 -8.94 -10.45
C ARG A 291 12.54 -9.22 -9.49
N GLU A 292 11.41 -9.70 -9.99
CA GLU A 292 10.27 -10.07 -9.15
C GLU A 292 10.62 -11.23 -8.20
N LYS A 293 11.27 -12.30 -8.71
CA LYS A 293 11.75 -13.41 -7.86
C LYS A 293 12.72 -12.96 -6.77
N VAL A 294 13.61 -12.01 -7.06
CA VAL A 294 14.51 -11.41 -6.06
C VAL A 294 13.72 -10.56 -5.04
N ALA A 295 12.72 -9.78 -5.48
CA ALA A 295 11.86 -9.02 -4.57
C ALA A 295 11.05 -9.93 -3.63
N GLN A 296 10.45 -11.00 -4.16
CA GLN A 296 9.76 -12.03 -3.37
C GLN A 296 10.73 -12.72 -2.39
N SER A 297 11.93 -13.10 -2.84
CA SER A 297 12.97 -13.68 -1.97
C SER A 297 13.38 -12.75 -0.83
N ASN A 298 13.53 -11.45 -1.10
CA ASN A 298 13.84 -10.45 -0.08
C ASN A 298 12.69 -10.25 0.92
N ALA A 299 11.43 -10.32 0.46
CA ALA A 299 10.25 -10.30 1.32
C ALA A 299 10.24 -11.53 2.26
N TYR A 300 10.39 -12.75 1.73
CA TYR A 300 10.46 -13.97 2.54
C TYR A 300 11.65 -13.96 3.51
N GLN A 301 12.81 -13.41 3.11
CA GLN A 301 13.96 -13.25 4.02
C GLN A 301 13.66 -12.26 5.16
N THR A 302 12.90 -11.20 4.88
CA THR A 302 12.46 -10.22 5.89
C THR A 302 11.38 -10.78 6.83
N GLU A 303 10.53 -11.68 6.33
CA GLU A 303 9.60 -12.44 7.19
C GLU A 303 10.35 -13.47 8.04
N LEU A 304 11.37 -14.13 7.48
CA LEU A 304 12.22 -15.08 8.21
C LEU A 304 12.98 -14.39 9.36
N THR A 305 13.47 -13.16 9.19
CA THR A 305 14.10 -12.40 10.30
C THR A 305 13.08 -12.03 11.36
N LYS A 306 11.89 -11.53 10.99
CA LYS A 306 10.78 -11.25 11.93
C LYS A 306 10.33 -12.50 12.70
N CYS A 307 10.32 -13.66 12.06
CA CYS A 307 10.00 -14.94 12.71
C CYS A 307 11.10 -15.39 13.68
N LYS A 308 12.39 -15.11 13.38
CA LYS A 308 13.51 -15.35 14.31
C LYS A 308 13.48 -14.38 15.50
N GLU A 309 13.17 -13.10 15.27
CA GLU A 309 12.99 -12.09 16.33
C GLU A 309 11.89 -12.53 17.31
N LYS A 310 10.71 -12.91 16.79
CA LYS A 310 9.60 -13.47 17.60
C LYS A 310 9.96 -14.79 18.30
N LEU A 311 10.80 -15.63 17.71
CA LEU A 311 11.29 -16.84 18.37
C LEU A 311 12.20 -16.50 19.55
N ASN A 312 13.11 -15.53 19.39
CA ASN A 312 13.97 -15.04 20.48
C ASN A 312 13.15 -14.39 21.60
N GLU A 313 12.10 -13.62 21.27
CA GLU A 313 11.13 -13.09 22.24
C GLU A 313 10.43 -14.22 23.00
N LEU A 314 9.95 -15.26 22.32
CA LEU A 314 9.32 -16.43 22.94
C LEU A 314 10.30 -17.21 23.83
N GLU A 315 11.58 -17.32 23.47
CA GLU A 315 12.62 -17.91 24.31
C GLU A 315 12.91 -17.06 25.56
N PHE A 316 12.96 -15.73 25.42
CA PHE A 316 13.07 -14.80 26.55
C PHE A 316 11.87 -14.93 27.51
N TYR A 317 10.64 -14.89 27.00
CA TYR A 317 9.44 -15.06 27.84
C TYR A 317 9.37 -16.45 28.47
N LYS A 318 9.80 -17.51 27.77
CA LYS A 318 9.92 -18.87 28.32
C LYS A 318 10.95 -18.93 29.44
N SER A 319 12.11 -18.27 29.30
CA SER A 319 13.09 -18.14 30.39
C SER A 319 12.49 -17.41 31.58
N ARG A 320 11.83 -16.27 31.36
CA ARG A 320 11.23 -15.49 32.45
C ARG A 320 10.07 -16.20 33.14
N VAL A 321 9.30 -17.02 32.43
CA VAL A 321 8.27 -17.89 33.01
C VAL A 321 8.88 -19.06 33.80
N ASN A 322 10.04 -19.57 33.39
CA ASN A 322 10.77 -20.59 34.16
C ASN A 322 11.40 -19.99 35.43
N GLU A 323 12.07 -18.83 35.33
CA GLU A 323 12.54 -18.08 36.51
C GLU A 323 11.40 -17.83 37.49
N LEU A 324 10.28 -17.28 37.02
CA LEU A 324 9.11 -17.05 37.86
C LEU A 324 8.53 -18.37 38.42
N ARG A 325 8.71 -19.53 37.79
CA ARG A 325 8.30 -20.83 38.36
C ARG A 325 9.28 -21.34 39.40
N GLU A 326 10.58 -21.14 39.20
CA GLU A 326 11.63 -21.52 40.14
C GLU A 326 11.59 -20.64 41.40
N ASP A 327 11.46 -19.31 41.22
CA ASP A 327 11.11 -18.35 42.27
C ASP A 327 9.90 -18.92 43.05
N ASN A 328 8.74 -19.02 42.41
CA ASN A 328 7.50 -19.50 43.04
C ASN A 328 7.61 -20.91 43.69
N ALA A 329 8.48 -21.79 43.21
CA ALA A 329 8.69 -23.13 43.78
C ALA A 329 9.55 -23.10 45.06
N ILE A 330 10.74 -22.47 45.01
CA ILE A 330 11.60 -22.18 46.18
C ILE A 330 10.75 -21.54 47.27
N LEU A 331 9.94 -20.57 46.86
CA LEU A 331 9.02 -19.86 47.72
C LEU A 331 8.01 -20.83 48.34
N THR A 332 7.18 -21.52 47.55
CA THR A 332 6.05 -22.31 48.06
C THR A 332 6.45 -23.48 48.96
N GLU A 333 7.59 -24.14 48.73
CA GLU A 333 8.18 -25.11 49.67
C GLU A 333 8.41 -24.47 51.06
N THR A 334 8.90 -23.25 51.03
CA THR A 334 9.36 -22.50 52.19
C THR A 334 8.12 -22.07 53.03
N LYS A 335 6.90 -21.93 52.48
CA LYS A 335 5.64 -21.75 53.28
C LYS A 335 5.32 -22.97 54.10
N ASN A 336 5.47 -24.16 53.52
CA ASN A 336 5.19 -25.40 54.22
C ASN A 336 6.07 -25.48 55.48
N ILE A 337 7.29 -24.93 55.43
CA ILE A 337 8.17 -24.76 56.60
C ILE A 337 7.61 -23.73 57.62
N LEU A 338 6.99 -22.61 57.22
CA LEU A 338 6.31 -21.72 58.20
C LEU A 338 5.07 -22.39 58.80
N GLU A 339 4.27 -23.08 58.01
CA GLU A 339 3.05 -23.75 58.46
C GLU A 339 3.37 -24.93 59.38
N GLU A 340 4.49 -25.64 59.14
CA GLU A 340 5.03 -26.65 60.06
C GLU A 340 5.60 -26.03 61.35
N GLN A 341 6.30 -24.90 61.27
CA GLN A 341 6.74 -24.14 62.45
C GLN A 341 5.57 -23.61 63.27
N LEU A 342 4.51 -23.13 62.61
CA LEU A 342 3.27 -22.69 63.26
C LEU A 342 2.52 -23.88 63.88
N SER A 343 2.43 -25.01 63.18
CA SER A 343 1.83 -26.26 63.67
C SER A 343 2.57 -26.83 64.88
N THR A 344 3.89 -26.82 64.88
CA THR A 344 4.70 -27.21 66.07
C THR A 344 4.58 -26.18 67.20
N SER A 345 4.39 -24.89 66.90
CA SER A 345 4.06 -23.88 67.92
C SER A 345 2.67 -24.10 68.52
N HIS A 346 1.65 -24.42 67.71
CA HIS A 346 0.30 -24.75 68.19
C HIS A 346 0.32 -26.01 69.07
N LYS A 347 0.98 -27.10 68.65
CA LYS A 347 1.16 -28.31 69.48
C LYS A 347 1.84 -28.02 70.82
N ARG A 348 2.80 -27.10 70.85
CA ARG A 348 3.41 -26.64 72.11
C ARG A 348 2.41 -25.90 73.00
N VAL A 349 1.56 -25.05 72.43
CA VAL A 349 0.47 -24.38 73.17
C VAL A 349 -0.56 -25.40 73.67
N GLU A 350 -0.91 -26.41 72.88
CA GLU A 350 -1.79 -27.52 73.30
C GLU A 350 -1.20 -28.26 74.52
N THR A 351 0.07 -28.68 74.47
CA THR A 351 0.72 -29.32 75.63
C THR A 351 0.84 -28.41 76.86
N VAL A 352 0.96 -27.08 76.68
CA VAL A 352 0.91 -26.14 77.81
C VAL A 352 -0.49 -26.10 78.43
N ILE A 353 -1.55 -26.06 77.61
CA ILE A 353 -2.94 -26.11 78.09
C ILE A 353 -3.23 -27.43 78.80
N GLU A 354 -2.71 -28.56 78.32
CA GLU A 354 -2.80 -29.86 79.00
C GLU A 354 -2.14 -29.81 80.39
N LEU A 355 -0.90 -29.30 80.48
CA LEU A 355 -0.18 -29.15 81.74
C LEU A 355 -0.83 -28.13 82.70
N GLU A 356 -1.44 -27.06 82.19
CA GLU A 356 -2.23 -26.12 83.00
C GLU A 356 -3.49 -26.80 83.58
N ASN A 357 -4.17 -27.65 82.80
CA ASN A 357 -5.29 -28.45 83.29
C ASN A 357 -4.86 -29.49 84.34
N GLU A 358 -3.70 -30.13 84.19
CA GLU A 358 -3.15 -31.02 85.22
C GLU A 358 -2.76 -30.26 86.49
N LEU A 359 -2.10 -29.10 86.37
CA LEU A 359 -1.79 -28.22 87.50
C LEU A 359 -3.06 -27.75 88.23
N MET A 360 -4.15 -27.48 87.52
CA MET A 360 -5.45 -27.17 88.13
C MET A 360 -6.06 -28.36 88.86
N ARG A 361 -5.98 -29.58 88.31
CA ARG A 361 -6.41 -30.81 89.00
C ARG A 361 -5.61 -31.05 90.28
N TYR A 362 -4.28 -30.91 90.23
CA TYR A 362 -3.43 -31.07 91.41
C TYR A 362 -3.67 -29.98 92.46
N ARG A 363 -3.96 -28.73 92.06
CA ARG A 363 -4.41 -27.67 92.99
C ARG A 363 -5.71 -28.04 93.68
N GLN A 364 -6.74 -28.45 92.92
CA GLN A 364 -8.01 -28.90 93.48
C GLN A 364 -7.83 -30.08 94.45
N GLN A 365 -7.02 -31.07 94.09
CA GLN A 365 -6.72 -32.21 94.97
C GLN A 365 -6.01 -31.76 96.26
N VAL A 366 -5.08 -30.79 96.20
CA VAL A 366 -4.44 -30.22 97.39
C VAL A 366 -5.46 -29.44 98.24
N GLU A 367 -6.36 -28.67 97.62
CA GLU A 367 -7.43 -27.95 98.31
C GLU A 367 -8.38 -28.93 99.03
N GLU A 368 -8.83 -30.00 98.36
CA GLU A 368 -9.63 -31.10 98.94
C GLU A 368 -8.90 -31.76 100.13
N MET A 369 -7.63 -32.13 99.99
CA MET A 369 -6.82 -32.69 101.08
C MET A 369 -6.62 -31.70 102.24
N THR A 370 -6.56 -30.38 101.99
CA THR A 370 -6.49 -29.39 103.08
C THR A 370 -7.83 -29.22 103.79
N LEU A 371 -8.96 -29.30 103.08
CA LEU A 371 -10.30 -29.29 103.67
C LEU A 371 -10.54 -30.54 104.52
N GLU A 372 -10.14 -31.73 104.05
CA GLU A 372 -10.20 -32.96 104.85
C GLU A 372 -9.33 -32.85 106.11
N ARG A 373 -8.07 -32.42 105.97
CA ARG A 373 -7.16 -32.17 107.10
C ARG A 373 -7.74 -31.19 108.12
N ASP A 374 -8.38 -30.11 107.67
CA ASP A 374 -8.92 -29.09 108.57
C ASP A 374 -10.26 -29.51 109.18
N ALA A 375 -11.05 -30.34 108.50
CA ALA A 375 -12.20 -31.04 109.09
C ALA A 375 -11.77 -32.08 110.15
N ASP A 376 -10.70 -32.83 109.91
CA ASP A 376 -10.14 -33.75 110.92
C ASP A 376 -9.51 -33.01 112.10
N ARG A 377 -8.87 -31.85 111.89
CA ARG A 377 -8.44 -30.96 112.98
C ARG A 377 -9.61 -30.43 113.79
N GLU A 378 -10.70 -30.03 113.14
CA GLU A 378 -11.92 -29.58 113.81
C GLU A 378 -12.57 -30.72 114.61
N LYS A 379 -12.61 -31.94 114.04
CA LYS A 379 -13.07 -33.15 114.73
C LYS A 379 -12.18 -33.55 115.90
N ILE A 380 -10.85 -33.39 115.79
CA ILE A 380 -9.90 -33.55 116.90
C ILE A 380 -10.14 -32.46 117.96
N ARG A 381 -10.42 -31.21 117.57
CA ARG A 381 -10.77 -30.12 118.47
C ARG A 381 -12.04 -30.45 119.25
N ILE A 382 -13.12 -30.82 118.58
CA ILE A 382 -14.39 -31.28 119.19
C ILE A 382 -14.13 -32.47 120.11
N LEU A 383 -13.42 -33.51 119.68
CA LEU A 383 -13.10 -34.66 120.55
C LEU A 383 -12.17 -34.32 121.73
N THR A 384 -11.42 -33.21 121.67
CA THR A 384 -10.59 -32.70 122.77
C THR A 384 -11.42 -31.85 123.73
N GLU A 385 -12.34 -31.04 123.21
CA GLU A 385 -13.34 -30.29 123.97
C GLU A 385 -14.30 -31.26 124.68
N ASP A 386 -14.79 -32.30 124.00
CA ASP A 386 -15.57 -33.41 124.56
C ASP A 386 -14.77 -34.20 125.61
N ASN A 387 -13.48 -34.48 125.41
CA ASN A 387 -12.66 -35.14 126.44
C ASN A 387 -12.43 -34.24 127.65
N ALA A 388 -12.24 -32.93 127.44
CA ALA A 388 -12.13 -31.95 128.52
C ALA A 388 -13.46 -31.82 129.27
N GLN A 389 -14.60 -31.82 128.57
CA GLN A 389 -15.93 -31.83 129.14
C GLN A 389 -16.20 -33.14 129.88
N LEU A 390 -15.91 -34.32 129.32
CA LEU A 390 -16.05 -35.60 130.01
C LEU A 390 -15.11 -35.73 131.23
N GLN A 391 -13.94 -35.09 131.23
CA GLN A 391 -13.11 -34.96 132.44
C GLN A 391 -13.70 -33.95 133.44
N PHE A 392 -14.31 -32.87 132.97
CA PHE A 392 -15.02 -31.91 133.82
C PHE A 392 -16.25 -32.57 134.45
N GLU A 393 -17.09 -33.25 133.67
CA GLU A 393 -18.24 -34.06 134.09
C GLU A 393 -17.81 -35.24 134.96
N LYS A 394 -16.65 -35.87 134.75
CA LYS A 394 -16.13 -36.89 135.67
C LYS A 394 -15.73 -36.30 137.03
N LYS A 395 -15.19 -35.07 137.05
CA LYS A 395 -14.92 -34.32 138.29
C LYS A 395 -16.22 -33.79 138.91
N SER A 396 -17.18 -33.39 138.07
CA SER A 396 -18.52 -32.95 138.47
C SER A 396 -19.24 -34.12 139.12
N ASN A 397 -19.44 -35.25 138.43
CA ASN A 397 -20.00 -36.49 138.99
C ASN A 397 -19.24 -37.04 140.21
N MET A 398 -17.95 -36.74 140.41
CA MET A 398 -17.26 -37.06 141.66
C MET A 398 -17.71 -36.12 142.79
N ASN A 399 -17.74 -34.81 142.54
CA ASN A 399 -18.22 -33.79 143.47
C ASN A 399 -19.75 -33.87 143.70
N GLU A 400 -20.51 -34.31 142.71
CA GLU A 400 -21.94 -34.59 142.75
C GLU A 400 -22.18 -35.94 143.40
N SER A 401 -21.27 -36.93 143.34
CA SER A 401 -21.38 -38.10 144.21
C SER A 401 -21.20 -37.72 145.68
N THR A 402 -20.39 -36.71 146.02
CA THR A 402 -20.32 -36.16 147.39
C THR A 402 -21.47 -35.20 147.71
N ASN A 403 -22.01 -34.47 146.73
CA ASN A 403 -23.18 -33.61 146.95
C ASN A 403 -24.50 -34.40 146.93
N LEU A 404 -24.60 -35.59 146.32
CA LEU A 404 -25.80 -36.42 146.30
C LEU A 404 -26.05 -37.13 147.64
N GLU A 405 -25.02 -37.34 148.47
CA GLU A 405 -25.21 -37.60 149.91
C GLU A 405 -25.82 -36.39 150.64
N HIS A 406 -25.67 -35.18 150.09
CA HIS A 406 -26.10 -33.92 150.68
C HIS A 406 -27.43 -33.37 150.11
N GLU A 407 -27.79 -33.74 148.87
CA GLU A 407 -28.94 -33.24 148.11
C GLU A 407 -30.09 -34.25 148.01
N LEU A 408 -29.87 -35.52 148.38
CA LEU A 408 -30.98 -36.46 148.67
C LEU A 408 -31.93 -35.93 149.76
N GLU A 409 -31.42 -35.06 150.64
CA GLU A 409 -32.18 -34.45 151.75
C GLU A 409 -33.03 -33.23 151.33
N SER A 410 -32.73 -32.56 150.21
CA SER A 410 -33.27 -31.22 149.91
C SER A 410 -33.86 -31.03 148.50
N ALA A 411 -35.03 -31.64 148.30
CA ALA A 411 -36.04 -31.27 147.28
C ALA A 411 -35.65 -31.39 145.79
N ARG A 412 -36.25 -32.31 145.02
CA ARG A 412 -37.63 -32.20 144.47
C ARG A 412 -37.88 -30.97 143.57
N LEU A 413 -38.01 -31.25 142.26
CA LEU A 413 -38.92 -30.63 141.25
C LEU A 413 -38.45 -29.44 140.36
N LYS A 414 -37.91 -29.81 139.18
CA LYS A 414 -38.24 -29.32 137.79
C LYS A 414 -37.89 -27.85 137.41
N ILE A 415 -37.23 -27.50 136.28
CA ILE A 415 -37.28 -27.89 134.83
C ILE A 415 -38.48 -27.24 134.07
N SER A 416 -38.41 -26.67 132.83
CA SER A 416 -37.36 -26.05 131.95
C SER A 416 -37.94 -25.57 130.58
N GLY A 417 -37.33 -24.57 129.88
CA GLY A 417 -36.99 -24.68 128.42
C GLY A 417 -37.68 -23.88 127.25
N ILE A 418 -36.90 -23.71 126.14
CA ILE A 418 -37.25 -23.70 124.67
C ILE A 418 -37.38 -22.34 123.87
N GLY A 419 -37.03 -22.32 122.55
CA GLY A 419 -37.00 -21.17 121.60
C GLY A 419 -36.98 -21.51 120.06
N GLY A 420 -36.62 -20.55 119.15
CA GLY A 420 -36.57 -20.64 117.64
C GLY A 420 -36.01 -19.32 116.97
N THR A 421 -35.91 -19.01 115.65
CA THR A 421 -36.25 -19.59 114.29
C THR A 421 -35.49 -18.79 113.15
N LEU A 422 -35.54 -19.13 111.83
CA LEU A 422 -34.73 -18.52 110.70
C LEU A 422 -35.46 -18.38 109.32
N SER A 423 -35.20 -17.32 108.50
CA SER A 423 -35.51 -17.21 107.03
C SER A 423 -34.89 -15.97 106.32
N ASP A 424 -34.69 -16.06 104.99
CA ASP A 424 -34.59 -15.01 103.91
C ASP A 424 -33.24 -14.77 103.18
N GLN A 425 -33.08 -15.30 101.94
CA GLN A 425 -31.99 -14.90 101.00
C GLN A 425 -32.14 -15.40 99.52
N MET A 426 -33.12 -14.90 98.73
CA MET A 426 -33.28 -15.26 97.29
C MET A 426 -33.90 -14.13 96.44
N ALA A 427 -33.12 -13.39 95.62
CA ALA A 427 -33.70 -12.34 94.73
C ALA A 427 -32.91 -11.92 93.46
N GLU A 428 -31.56 -11.86 93.44
CA GLU A 428 -30.85 -10.95 92.52
C GLU A 428 -30.29 -11.52 91.19
N THR A 429 -30.40 -12.82 90.91
CA THR A 429 -29.58 -13.49 89.86
C THR A 429 -30.15 -13.52 88.43
N THR A 430 -31.34 -12.97 88.16
CA THR A 430 -32.02 -13.11 86.85
C THR A 430 -31.51 -12.19 85.74
N ASN A 431 -31.12 -10.94 86.04
CA ASN A 431 -30.92 -9.91 85.02
C ASN A 431 -29.65 -10.08 84.15
N ALA A 432 -28.63 -10.80 84.64
CA ALA A 432 -27.34 -10.93 83.95
C ALA A 432 -27.34 -11.86 82.71
N LYS A 433 -28.46 -12.55 82.43
CA LYS A 433 -28.51 -13.64 81.44
C LYS A 433 -29.01 -13.23 80.05
N VAL A 434 -29.78 -12.15 79.94
CA VAL A 434 -30.41 -11.69 78.68
C VAL A 434 -29.37 -11.06 77.74
N LEU A 435 -28.57 -10.12 78.25
CA LEU A 435 -27.62 -9.30 77.46
C LEU A 435 -26.57 -10.12 76.68
N ARG A 436 -26.37 -11.39 77.05
CA ARG A 436 -25.35 -12.26 76.45
C ARG A 436 -25.82 -12.92 75.14
N LEU A 437 -27.13 -13.05 74.92
CA LEU A 437 -27.71 -13.74 73.75
C LEU A 437 -27.87 -12.84 72.51
N ASP A 438 -28.11 -11.54 72.69
CA ASP A 438 -28.27 -10.61 71.57
C ASP A 438 -26.97 -10.40 70.77
N LEU A 439 -25.82 -10.41 71.46
CA LEU A 439 -24.50 -10.29 70.84
C LEU A 439 -24.13 -11.51 69.96
N GLU A 440 -24.67 -12.69 70.29
CA GLU A 440 -24.42 -13.93 69.55
C GLU A 440 -25.25 -13.99 68.26
N ASN A 441 -26.52 -13.55 68.33
CA ASN A 441 -27.40 -13.41 67.16
C ASN A 441 -26.83 -12.46 66.09
N GLN A 442 -26.12 -11.38 66.48
CA GLN A 442 -25.49 -10.47 65.52
C GLN A 442 -24.30 -11.11 64.78
N ARG A 443 -23.50 -11.94 65.46
CA ARG A 443 -22.36 -12.65 64.84
C ARG A 443 -22.82 -13.67 63.80
N LEU A 444 -23.86 -14.45 64.11
CA LEU A 444 -24.36 -15.50 63.22
C LEU A 444 -24.91 -14.95 61.90
N LYS A 445 -25.60 -13.80 61.91
CA LYS A 445 -26.10 -13.16 60.68
C LYS A 445 -24.98 -12.79 59.71
N LYS A 446 -23.91 -12.14 60.21
CA LYS A 446 -22.78 -11.72 59.37
C LYS A 446 -22.09 -12.89 58.67
N LYS A 447 -21.98 -14.04 59.35
CA LYS A 447 -21.39 -15.26 58.77
C LYS A 447 -22.22 -15.87 57.62
N ILE A 448 -23.53 -15.61 57.58
CA ILE A 448 -24.44 -16.09 56.52
C ILE A 448 -24.32 -15.23 55.25
N GLU A 449 -24.05 -13.93 55.37
CA GLU A 449 -23.80 -13.05 54.22
C GLU A 449 -22.46 -13.40 53.55
N GLU A 450 -21.39 -13.55 54.33
CA GLU A 450 -20.06 -13.99 53.84
C GLU A 450 -20.10 -15.30 53.03
N LEU A 451 -20.99 -16.24 53.38
CA LEU A 451 -21.16 -17.51 52.67
C LEU A 451 -21.99 -17.39 51.38
N ARG A 452 -22.91 -16.41 51.28
CA ARG A 452 -23.67 -16.16 50.04
C ARG A 452 -22.81 -15.53 48.97
N ASP A 453 -22.01 -14.54 49.32
CA ASP A 453 -21.15 -13.84 48.38
C ASP A 453 -20.10 -14.78 47.77
N SER A 454 -19.53 -15.67 48.59
CA SER A 454 -18.61 -16.72 48.11
C SER A 454 -19.27 -17.69 47.12
N SER A 455 -20.52 -18.07 47.34
CA SER A 455 -21.28 -18.98 46.46
C SER A 455 -21.68 -18.33 45.13
N LEU A 456 -21.94 -17.02 45.13
CA LEU A 456 -22.18 -16.25 43.91
C LEU A 456 -20.92 -16.19 43.02
N ILE A 457 -19.76 -15.92 43.61
CA ILE A 457 -18.48 -15.88 42.90
C ILE A 457 -18.20 -17.25 42.24
N GLU A 458 -18.33 -18.34 42.99
CA GLU A 458 -18.08 -19.71 42.50
C GLU A 458 -18.98 -20.09 41.30
N ASN A 459 -20.27 -19.72 41.33
CA ASN A 459 -21.19 -19.88 40.20
C ASN A 459 -20.76 -19.06 38.97
N THR A 460 -20.28 -17.82 39.16
CA THR A 460 -19.83 -16.99 38.02
C THR A 460 -18.58 -17.54 37.35
N SER A 461 -17.64 -18.15 38.11
CA SER A 461 -16.51 -18.88 37.52
C SER A 461 -16.96 -20.10 36.71
N LEU A 462 -17.88 -20.91 37.24
CA LEU A 462 -18.33 -22.15 36.58
C LEU A 462 -19.04 -21.88 35.25
N ASN A 463 -19.91 -20.86 35.18
CA ASN A 463 -20.54 -20.43 33.92
C ASN A 463 -19.50 -19.97 32.89
N LEU A 464 -18.45 -19.26 33.31
CA LEU A 464 -17.39 -18.78 32.43
C LEU A 464 -16.54 -19.93 31.84
N GLU A 465 -16.47 -21.09 32.51
CA GLU A 465 -15.81 -22.28 31.96
C GLU A 465 -16.72 -23.05 31.00
N LEU A 466 -18.00 -23.24 31.35
CA LEU A 466 -19.01 -23.85 30.47
C LEU A 466 -19.17 -23.08 29.15
N GLU A 467 -19.13 -21.75 29.18
CA GLU A 467 -19.23 -20.93 27.98
C GLU A 467 -17.98 -21.04 27.08
N LYS A 468 -16.78 -21.16 27.67
CA LYS A 468 -15.54 -21.46 26.92
C LYS A 468 -15.56 -22.85 26.30
N GLU A 469 -16.14 -23.85 26.96
CA GLU A 469 -16.29 -25.19 26.38
C GLU A 469 -17.32 -25.21 25.24
N ASN A 470 -18.49 -24.57 25.42
CA ASN A 470 -19.47 -24.41 24.34
C ASN A 470 -18.88 -23.74 23.10
N GLN A 471 -18.06 -22.69 23.25
CA GLN A 471 -17.36 -22.07 22.13
C GLN A 471 -16.33 -22.99 21.45
N ARG A 472 -15.69 -23.90 22.19
CA ARG A 472 -14.79 -24.92 21.61
C ARG A 472 -15.56 -26.00 20.85
N LEU A 473 -16.70 -26.44 21.37
CA LEU A 473 -17.57 -27.43 20.73
C LEU A 473 -18.18 -26.87 19.43
N ALA A 474 -18.70 -25.64 19.45
CA ALA A 474 -19.22 -24.96 18.26
C ALA A 474 -18.18 -24.90 17.12
N LYS A 475 -16.95 -24.43 17.42
CA LYS A 475 -15.84 -24.37 16.45
C LYS A 475 -15.35 -25.75 15.96
N LYS A 476 -15.71 -26.84 16.64
CA LYS A 476 -15.42 -28.21 16.19
C LYS A 476 -16.54 -28.78 15.32
N ILE A 477 -17.80 -28.46 15.63
CA ILE A 477 -18.96 -28.78 14.77
C ILE A 477 -18.80 -28.08 13.42
N GLU A 478 -18.51 -26.78 13.40
CA GLU A 478 -18.29 -25.97 12.19
C GLU A 478 -17.24 -26.60 11.25
N LYS A 479 -16.10 -27.05 11.79
CA LYS A 479 -15.04 -27.72 11.01
C LYS A 479 -15.47 -29.08 10.45
N LEU A 480 -16.19 -29.88 11.24
CA LEU A 480 -16.72 -31.16 10.77
C LEU A 480 -17.76 -30.96 9.66
N GLN A 481 -18.63 -29.96 9.81
CA GLN A 481 -19.66 -29.60 8.85
C GLN A 481 -19.06 -29.09 7.53
N GLY A 482 -17.98 -28.30 7.58
CA GLY A 482 -17.17 -27.96 6.41
C GLY A 482 -16.64 -29.21 5.69
N SER A 483 -15.90 -30.08 6.38
CA SER A 483 -15.36 -31.30 5.76
C SER A 483 -16.42 -32.26 5.21
N SER A 484 -17.64 -32.24 5.77
CA SER A 484 -18.78 -33.01 5.25
C SER A 484 -19.34 -32.41 3.96
N ASN A 485 -19.38 -31.08 3.85
CA ASN A 485 -19.82 -30.39 2.64
C ASN A 485 -18.80 -30.58 1.50
N ASP A 486 -17.50 -30.44 1.80
CA ASP A 486 -16.42 -30.65 0.83
C ASP A 486 -16.47 -32.08 0.25
N SER A 487 -16.65 -33.08 1.12
CA SER A 487 -16.80 -34.49 0.72
C SER A 487 -18.06 -34.71 -0.13
N SER A 488 -19.17 -34.05 0.22
CA SER A 488 -20.43 -34.15 -0.54
C SER A 488 -20.32 -33.52 -1.93
N GLN A 489 -19.63 -32.38 -2.06
CA GLN A 489 -19.38 -31.76 -3.36
C GLN A 489 -18.50 -32.68 -4.23
N GLN A 490 -17.44 -33.25 -3.66
CA GLN A 490 -16.57 -34.17 -4.37
C GLN A 490 -17.29 -35.43 -4.87
N CYS A 491 -18.30 -35.94 -4.15
CA CYS A 491 -19.18 -36.99 -4.66
C CYS A 491 -20.01 -36.53 -5.87
N ILE A 492 -20.64 -35.35 -5.79
CA ILE A 492 -21.45 -34.79 -6.90
C ILE A 492 -20.60 -34.57 -8.16
N ASP A 493 -19.38 -34.08 -8.00
CA ASP A 493 -18.45 -33.85 -9.11
C ASP A 493 -18.04 -35.18 -9.76
N LEU A 494 -17.83 -36.24 -8.98
CA LEU A 494 -17.53 -37.59 -9.50
C LEU A 494 -18.74 -38.22 -10.23
N GLU A 495 -19.97 -38.03 -9.73
CA GLU A 495 -21.20 -38.48 -10.39
C GLU A 495 -21.40 -37.79 -11.76
N GLN A 496 -21.13 -36.49 -11.85
CA GLN A 496 -21.19 -35.75 -13.12
C GLN A 496 -20.16 -36.25 -14.13
N ASN A 497 -18.91 -36.47 -13.70
CA ASN A 497 -17.86 -37.02 -14.57
C ASN A 497 -18.18 -38.44 -15.05
N LEU A 498 -18.76 -39.29 -14.20
CA LEU A 498 -19.23 -40.63 -14.58
C LEU A 498 -20.34 -40.57 -15.65
N HIS A 499 -21.27 -39.60 -15.53
CA HIS A 499 -22.35 -39.42 -16.50
C HIS A 499 -21.83 -38.97 -17.88
N ILE A 500 -20.86 -38.05 -17.90
CA ILE A 500 -20.18 -37.61 -19.15
C ILE A 500 -19.50 -38.79 -19.84
N ALA A 501 -18.64 -39.54 -19.12
CA ALA A 501 -17.93 -40.69 -19.68
C ALA A 501 -18.87 -41.81 -20.18
N THR A 502 -20.04 -41.98 -19.53
CA THR A 502 -21.07 -42.92 -20.00
C THR A 502 -21.67 -42.48 -21.33
N ARG A 503 -21.96 -41.18 -21.49
CA ARG A 503 -22.50 -40.62 -22.74
C ARG A 503 -21.52 -40.70 -23.90
N GLU A 504 -20.24 -40.46 -23.66
CA GLU A 504 -19.18 -40.63 -24.66
C GLU A 504 -19.06 -42.08 -25.14
N ARG A 505 -19.08 -43.04 -24.20
CA ARG A 505 -19.12 -44.48 -24.51
C ARG A 505 -20.31 -44.86 -25.39
N ASP A 506 -21.49 -44.33 -25.09
CA ASP A 506 -22.72 -44.68 -25.80
C ASP A 506 -22.74 -44.09 -27.23
N ASN A 507 -22.22 -42.86 -27.40
CA ASN A 507 -21.97 -42.28 -28.72
C ASN A 507 -21.00 -43.13 -29.55
N LEU A 508 -19.90 -43.61 -28.95
CA LEU A 508 -18.90 -44.46 -29.62
C LEU A 508 -19.43 -45.86 -29.96
N ALA A 509 -20.36 -46.40 -29.18
CA ALA A 509 -21.06 -47.64 -29.51
C ALA A 509 -21.99 -47.44 -30.74
N GLN A 510 -22.68 -46.30 -30.81
CA GLN A 510 -23.58 -45.99 -31.92
C GLN A 510 -22.82 -45.79 -33.25
N THR A 511 -21.66 -45.11 -33.25
CA THR A 511 -20.86 -44.96 -34.47
C THR A 511 -20.31 -46.29 -34.98
N LEU A 512 -19.88 -47.19 -34.09
CA LEU A 512 -19.43 -48.54 -34.47
C LEU A 512 -20.52 -49.37 -35.16
N GLU A 513 -21.77 -49.33 -34.70
CA GLU A 513 -22.85 -50.08 -35.35
C GLU A 513 -23.17 -49.49 -36.74
N THR A 514 -23.20 -48.16 -36.89
CA THR A 514 -23.38 -47.53 -38.22
C THR A 514 -22.24 -47.85 -39.19
N LEU A 515 -21.02 -48.04 -38.70
CA LEU A 515 -19.88 -48.45 -39.53
C LEU A 515 -20.05 -49.91 -40.01
N LYS A 516 -20.53 -50.79 -39.13
CA LYS A 516 -20.82 -52.20 -39.42
C LYS A 516 -21.93 -52.37 -40.46
N ASP A 517 -23.05 -51.66 -40.32
CA ASP A 517 -24.16 -51.67 -41.29
C ASP A 517 -23.71 -51.27 -42.71
N ASN A 518 -22.80 -50.30 -42.82
CA ASN A 518 -22.24 -49.86 -44.10
C ASN A 518 -21.36 -50.95 -44.76
N TYR A 519 -20.55 -51.67 -43.99
CA TYR A 519 -19.78 -52.81 -44.53
C TYR A 519 -20.70 -53.98 -44.93
N GLU A 520 -21.71 -54.31 -44.12
CA GLU A 520 -22.70 -55.34 -44.46
C GLU A 520 -23.55 -54.98 -45.69
N ARG A 521 -23.64 -53.70 -46.06
CA ARG A 521 -24.24 -53.25 -47.32
C ARG A 521 -23.30 -53.45 -48.51
N GLN A 522 -22.05 -53.01 -48.40
CA GLN A 522 -21.07 -53.07 -49.49
C GLN A 522 -20.82 -54.50 -50.00
N VAL A 523 -20.83 -55.50 -49.10
CA VAL A 523 -20.68 -56.92 -49.48
C VAL A 523 -21.81 -57.38 -50.42
N ARG A 524 -23.07 -57.06 -50.08
CA ARG A 524 -24.25 -57.47 -50.88
C ARG A 524 -24.29 -56.85 -52.27
N GLU A 525 -23.78 -55.64 -52.41
CA GLU A 525 -23.72 -54.93 -53.70
C GLU A 525 -22.69 -55.60 -54.65
N LEU A 526 -21.57 -56.10 -54.12
CA LEU A 526 -20.56 -56.85 -54.88
C LEU A 526 -21.00 -58.27 -55.27
N GLU A 527 -21.77 -58.94 -54.42
CA GLU A 527 -22.32 -60.28 -54.73
C GLU A 527 -23.27 -60.23 -55.95
N ALA A 528 -24.11 -59.19 -56.04
CA ALA A 528 -25.07 -59.02 -57.14
C ALA A 528 -24.42 -58.70 -58.50
N GLU A 529 -23.25 -58.06 -58.55
CA GLU A 529 -22.55 -57.78 -59.82
C GLU A 529 -21.99 -59.06 -60.46
N ASN A 530 -21.47 -59.98 -59.65
CA ASN A 530 -20.83 -61.22 -60.09
C ASN A 530 -21.79 -62.17 -60.85
N ASP A 531 -23.05 -62.26 -60.42
CA ASP A 531 -24.06 -63.13 -61.06
C ASP A 531 -24.44 -62.63 -62.47
N ASN A 532 -24.57 -61.31 -62.65
CA ASN A 532 -24.93 -60.69 -63.94
C ASN A 532 -23.89 -60.96 -65.04
N LEU A 533 -22.59 -60.96 -64.67
CA LEU A 533 -21.50 -61.23 -65.60
C LEU A 533 -21.51 -62.68 -66.10
N GLN A 534 -21.83 -63.64 -65.23
CA GLN A 534 -21.90 -65.07 -65.59
C GLN A 534 -23.00 -65.35 -66.64
N GLN A 535 -24.16 -64.70 -66.50
CA GLN A 535 -25.30 -64.90 -67.40
C GLN A 535 -25.01 -64.42 -68.83
N THR A 536 -24.25 -63.33 -68.98
CA THR A 536 -23.89 -62.73 -70.28
C THR A 536 -23.00 -63.66 -71.12
N VAL A 537 -22.07 -64.39 -70.49
CA VAL A 537 -21.14 -65.32 -71.17
C VAL A 537 -21.86 -66.51 -71.82
N HIS A 538 -23.03 -66.89 -71.30
CA HIS A 538 -23.80 -68.03 -71.83
C HIS A 538 -24.36 -67.76 -73.22
N VAL A 539 -24.96 -66.59 -73.44
CA VAL A 539 -25.66 -66.20 -74.68
C VAL A 539 -24.73 -66.19 -75.91
N ILE A 540 -23.49 -65.74 -75.72
CA ILE A 540 -22.51 -65.59 -76.82
C ILE A 540 -22.14 -66.94 -77.44
N ARG A 541 -22.14 -68.02 -76.66
CA ARG A 541 -21.74 -69.37 -77.14
C ARG A 541 -22.73 -69.99 -78.13
N GLN A 542 -24.00 -69.56 -78.13
CA GLN A 542 -25.07 -70.21 -78.90
C GLN A 542 -25.17 -69.75 -80.37
N ARG A 543 -24.39 -68.73 -80.79
CA ARG A 543 -24.67 -67.97 -82.04
C ARG A 543 -23.83 -68.37 -83.27
N ASN A 544 -23.01 -69.42 -83.21
CA ASN A 544 -21.78 -69.49 -84.01
C ASN A 544 -21.64 -70.68 -84.99
N GLU A 545 -22.74 -71.30 -85.48
CA GLU A 545 -22.70 -72.74 -85.86
C GLU A 545 -23.28 -73.22 -87.23
N GLN A 546 -23.58 -72.37 -88.25
CA GLN A 546 -24.16 -72.85 -89.54
C GLN A 546 -23.68 -72.13 -90.82
N THR A 547 -23.52 -72.86 -91.95
CA THR A 547 -22.93 -72.32 -93.22
C THR A 547 -23.36 -72.97 -94.58
N ASN A 548 -23.65 -72.09 -95.54
CA ASN A 548 -23.31 -72.06 -96.99
C ASN A 548 -23.55 -73.21 -98.02
N ASP A 549 -23.74 -74.49 -97.71
CA ASP A 549 -23.66 -75.57 -98.76
C ASP A 549 -24.85 -75.65 -99.76
N THR A 550 -25.85 -74.77 -99.67
CA THR A 550 -26.97 -74.70 -100.62
C THR A 550 -26.59 -74.08 -101.98
N ARG A 551 -25.53 -73.26 -102.00
CA ARG A 551 -25.29 -72.22 -103.01
C ARG A 551 -24.81 -72.70 -104.38
N LEU A 552 -24.47 -73.99 -104.51
CA LEU A 552 -23.85 -74.55 -105.72
C LEU A 552 -24.85 -75.27 -106.65
N LYS A 553 -26.05 -75.60 -106.16
CA LYS A 553 -27.12 -76.27 -106.95
C LYS A 553 -27.99 -75.31 -107.77
N GLU A 554 -27.77 -74.00 -107.65
CA GLU A 554 -28.57 -72.97 -108.31
C GLU A 554 -28.06 -72.66 -109.74
N LEU A 555 -26.73 -72.70 -109.94
CA LEU A 555 -26.02 -72.34 -111.19
C LEU A 555 -26.40 -73.18 -112.42
N GLU A 556 -26.74 -74.46 -112.27
CA GLU A 556 -27.16 -75.29 -113.42
C GLU A 556 -28.64 -75.09 -113.78
N LYS A 557 -29.46 -74.70 -112.79
CA LYS A 557 -30.84 -74.25 -113.01
C LYS A 557 -30.83 -72.88 -113.72
N GLU A 558 -29.85 -72.04 -113.40
CA GLU A 558 -29.68 -70.67 -113.85
C GLU A 558 -29.68 -70.51 -115.38
N ASN A 559 -29.11 -71.44 -116.15
CA ASN A 559 -29.04 -71.28 -117.62
C ASN A 559 -30.36 -71.56 -118.35
N LYS A 560 -31.16 -72.53 -117.89
CA LYS A 560 -32.53 -72.70 -118.41
C LYS A 560 -33.49 -71.68 -117.82
N GLN A 561 -33.27 -71.30 -116.56
CA GLN A 561 -33.89 -70.12 -115.99
C GLN A 561 -33.58 -68.88 -116.84
N LEU A 562 -32.37 -68.66 -117.38
CA LEU A 562 -31.95 -67.35 -117.93
C LEU A 562 -32.92 -66.77 -118.97
N HIS A 563 -33.56 -67.58 -119.81
CA HIS A 563 -34.61 -67.11 -120.72
C HIS A 563 -35.96 -66.85 -120.05
N GLU A 564 -36.43 -67.77 -119.19
CA GLU A 564 -37.56 -67.50 -118.28
C GLU A 564 -37.26 -66.32 -117.34
N THR A 565 -35.99 -65.97 -117.17
CA THR A 565 -35.42 -64.92 -116.33
C THR A 565 -35.02 -63.70 -117.15
N VAL A 566 -35.43 -63.59 -118.43
CA VAL A 566 -35.60 -62.29 -119.08
C VAL A 566 -37.05 -61.83 -118.88
N THR A 567 -38.03 -62.70 -119.12
CA THR A 567 -39.45 -62.40 -118.81
C THR A 567 -39.67 -62.28 -117.30
N ALA A 568 -39.10 -63.17 -116.51
CA ALA A 568 -39.07 -63.03 -115.06
C ALA A 568 -38.04 -62.00 -114.57
N LYS A 569 -36.98 -61.58 -115.29
CA LYS A 569 -36.29 -60.32 -114.91
C LYS A 569 -37.14 -59.10 -115.19
N ASN A 570 -38.07 -59.09 -116.14
CA ASN A 570 -38.98 -57.96 -116.29
C ASN A 570 -40.03 -57.94 -115.16
N GLN A 571 -40.58 -59.10 -114.78
CA GLN A 571 -41.46 -59.19 -113.61
C GLN A 571 -40.71 -58.96 -112.28
N VAL A 572 -39.48 -59.46 -112.15
CA VAL A 572 -38.61 -59.25 -110.98
C VAL A 572 -38.02 -57.85 -110.98
N THR A 573 -37.85 -57.15 -112.10
CA THR A 573 -37.52 -55.72 -112.11
C THR A 573 -38.72 -54.91 -111.66
N SER A 574 -39.94 -55.25 -112.08
CA SER A 574 -41.15 -54.60 -111.55
C SER A 574 -41.39 -54.90 -110.06
N LYS A 575 -41.09 -56.12 -109.59
CA LYS A 575 -41.06 -56.44 -108.15
C LYS A 575 -39.92 -55.76 -107.42
N LEU A 576 -38.70 -55.73 -107.96
CA LEU A 576 -37.54 -55.01 -107.41
C LEU A 576 -37.76 -53.50 -107.43
N GLU A 577 -38.57 -52.95 -108.34
CA GLU A 577 -39.00 -51.55 -108.28
C GLU A 577 -40.01 -51.34 -107.14
N HIS A 578 -40.92 -52.30 -106.90
CA HIS A 578 -41.84 -52.23 -105.77
C HIS A 578 -41.09 -52.40 -104.44
N GLU A 579 -40.20 -53.38 -104.34
CA GLU A 579 -39.32 -53.68 -103.23
C GLU A 579 -38.31 -52.55 -103.04
N ASN A 580 -37.74 -51.94 -104.07
CA ASN A 580 -36.89 -50.74 -103.95
C ASN A 580 -37.72 -49.53 -103.50
N ARG A 581 -38.96 -49.34 -103.95
CA ARG A 581 -39.86 -48.32 -103.37
C ARG A 581 -40.24 -48.64 -101.92
N GLN A 582 -40.30 -49.90 -101.53
CA GLN A 582 -40.58 -50.35 -100.15
C GLN A 582 -39.33 -50.25 -99.25
N ILE A 583 -38.14 -50.49 -99.80
CA ILE A 583 -36.82 -50.33 -99.18
C ILE A 583 -36.46 -48.85 -99.08
N GLN A 584 -36.83 -48.01 -100.06
CA GLN A 584 -36.77 -46.56 -99.93
C GLN A 584 -37.70 -46.08 -98.81
N LYS A 585 -38.93 -46.62 -98.70
CA LYS A 585 -39.83 -46.31 -97.58
C LYS A 585 -39.30 -46.80 -96.23
N SER A 586 -38.67 -47.98 -96.14
CA SER A 586 -38.06 -48.45 -94.90
C SER A 586 -36.76 -47.71 -94.59
N PHE A 587 -35.98 -47.30 -95.58
CA PHE A 587 -34.80 -46.45 -95.44
C PHE A 587 -35.17 -45.04 -94.99
N SER A 588 -36.23 -44.43 -95.53
CA SER A 588 -36.77 -43.17 -95.01
C SER A 588 -37.24 -43.30 -93.57
N LYS A 589 -37.88 -44.42 -93.19
CA LYS A 589 -38.23 -44.68 -91.78
C LYS A 589 -37.01 -44.90 -90.90
N LEU A 590 -36.02 -45.69 -91.34
CA LEU A 590 -34.78 -45.94 -90.60
C LEU A 590 -33.94 -44.67 -90.49
N LYS A 591 -33.97 -43.79 -91.49
CA LYS A 591 -33.35 -42.47 -91.43
C LYS A 591 -34.09 -41.56 -90.45
N LEU A 592 -35.42 -41.44 -90.51
CA LEU A 592 -36.18 -40.70 -89.49
C LEU A 592 -35.95 -41.25 -88.07
N ASN A 593 -35.88 -42.57 -87.90
CA ASN A 593 -35.52 -43.18 -86.62
C ASN A 593 -34.07 -42.89 -86.20
N SER A 594 -33.12 -42.84 -87.14
CA SER A 594 -31.71 -42.49 -86.86
C SER A 594 -31.56 -41.01 -86.53
N ASP A 595 -32.25 -40.14 -87.26
CA ASP A 595 -32.28 -38.70 -87.02
C ASP A 595 -32.92 -38.44 -85.64
N HIS A 596 -33.99 -39.17 -85.27
CA HIS A 596 -34.59 -39.13 -83.92
C HIS A 596 -33.72 -39.76 -82.81
N ILE A 597 -32.93 -40.79 -83.10
CA ILE A 597 -31.94 -41.31 -82.13
C ILE A 597 -30.85 -40.26 -81.90
N ASN A 598 -30.39 -39.56 -82.93
CA ASN A 598 -29.44 -38.45 -82.76
C ASN A 598 -30.05 -37.31 -81.93
N GLU A 599 -31.33 -36.97 -82.12
CA GLU A 599 -32.06 -36.02 -81.26
C GLU A 599 -32.02 -36.46 -79.79
N LEU A 600 -32.43 -37.71 -79.49
CA LEU A 600 -32.41 -38.27 -78.14
C LEU A 600 -31.00 -38.37 -77.54
N GLU A 601 -29.97 -38.63 -78.35
CA GLU A 601 -28.56 -38.58 -77.91
C GLU A 601 -28.12 -37.15 -77.55
N THR A 602 -28.58 -36.13 -78.29
CA THR A 602 -28.33 -34.73 -77.93
C THR A 602 -29.10 -34.28 -76.67
N GLU A 603 -30.35 -34.71 -76.50
CA GLU A 603 -31.13 -34.48 -75.27
C GLU A 603 -30.48 -35.17 -74.07
N ASN A 604 -30.10 -36.44 -74.19
CA ASN A 604 -29.38 -37.14 -73.11
C ASN A 604 -28.04 -36.47 -72.78
N SER A 605 -27.27 -36.02 -73.79
CA SER A 605 -26.04 -35.26 -73.55
C SER A 605 -26.30 -33.89 -72.92
N GLN A 606 -27.50 -33.31 -73.07
CA GLN A 606 -27.88 -32.11 -72.32
C GLN A 606 -28.26 -32.47 -70.88
N PHE A 607 -29.09 -33.48 -70.65
CA PHE A 607 -29.45 -33.94 -69.29
C PHE A 607 -28.24 -34.42 -68.49
N GLU A 608 -27.20 -34.99 -69.12
CA GLU A 608 -25.94 -35.34 -68.46
C GLU A 608 -25.16 -34.09 -67.97
N LYS A 609 -25.19 -32.99 -68.74
CA LYS A 609 -24.59 -31.70 -68.34
C LYS A 609 -25.39 -31.07 -67.19
N GLU A 610 -26.70 -31.02 -67.32
CA GLU A 610 -27.61 -30.52 -66.27
C GLU A 610 -27.47 -31.32 -64.97
N ASN A 611 -27.37 -32.66 -65.04
CA ASN A 611 -27.06 -33.50 -63.87
C ASN A 611 -25.66 -33.24 -63.30
N SER A 612 -24.66 -32.95 -64.13
CA SER A 612 -23.31 -32.59 -63.68
C SER A 612 -23.31 -31.24 -62.94
N GLU A 613 -24.07 -30.26 -63.42
CA GLU A 613 -24.22 -28.95 -62.80
C GLU A 613 -25.05 -29.00 -61.52
N LEU A 614 -26.17 -29.74 -61.51
CA LEU A 614 -26.94 -30.00 -60.30
C LEU A 614 -26.11 -30.71 -59.22
N ARG A 615 -25.25 -31.67 -59.59
CA ARG A 615 -24.31 -32.31 -58.63
C ARG A 615 -23.28 -31.33 -58.06
N LYS A 616 -22.77 -30.39 -58.86
CA LYS A 616 -21.88 -29.32 -58.36
C LYS A 616 -22.63 -28.38 -57.41
N ASN A 617 -23.86 -28.00 -57.76
CA ASN A 617 -24.70 -27.12 -56.94
C ASN A 617 -25.11 -27.77 -55.61
N ILE A 618 -25.37 -29.08 -55.60
CA ILE A 618 -25.59 -29.84 -54.36
C ILE A 618 -24.31 -29.85 -53.52
N ALA A 619 -23.13 -30.06 -54.12
CA ALA A 619 -21.87 -30.05 -53.38
C ALA A 619 -21.49 -28.67 -52.82
N THR A 620 -21.82 -27.57 -53.51
CA THR A 620 -21.61 -26.21 -52.96
C THR A 620 -22.63 -25.87 -51.87
N LEU A 621 -23.89 -26.29 -52.01
CA LEU A 621 -24.90 -26.14 -50.96
C LEU A 621 -24.55 -26.95 -49.70
N GLN A 622 -24.04 -28.18 -49.86
CA GLN A 622 -23.51 -29.00 -48.77
C GLN A 622 -22.43 -28.24 -48.00
N LEU A 623 -21.40 -27.74 -48.69
CA LEU A 623 -20.30 -26.98 -48.08
C LEU A 623 -20.77 -25.66 -47.41
N ILE A 624 -21.85 -25.04 -47.90
CA ILE A 624 -22.48 -23.89 -47.24
C ILE A 624 -23.21 -24.31 -45.96
N CYS A 625 -23.90 -25.45 -45.95
CA CYS A 625 -24.55 -26.00 -44.74
C CYS A 625 -23.50 -26.38 -43.69
N ASP A 626 -22.46 -27.14 -44.08
CA ASP A 626 -21.36 -27.53 -43.22
C ASP A 626 -20.69 -26.29 -42.57
N LYS A 627 -20.55 -25.19 -43.34
CA LYS A 627 -20.03 -23.91 -42.83
C LYS A 627 -21.03 -23.19 -41.90
N SER A 628 -22.34 -23.31 -42.13
CA SER A 628 -23.37 -22.76 -41.24
C SER A 628 -23.35 -23.46 -39.88
N GLU A 629 -23.25 -24.78 -39.85
CA GLU A 629 -23.15 -25.57 -38.60
C GLU A 629 -21.91 -25.17 -37.77
N VAL A 630 -20.76 -24.94 -38.42
CA VAL A 630 -19.56 -24.43 -37.74
C VAL A 630 -19.79 -23.02 -37.15
N LEU A 631 -20.42 -22.11 -37.89
CA LEU A 631 -20.71 -20.75 -37.40
C LEU A 631 -21.75 -20.73 -36.27
N GLU A 632 -22.74 -21.64 -36.30
CA GLU A 632 -23.70 -21.82 -35.21
C GLU A 632 -23.02 -22.36 -33.93
N GLN A 633 -22.07 -23.30 -34.07
CA GLN A 633 -21.27 -23.80 -32.95
C GLN A 633 -20.34 -22.71 -32.38
N GLU A 634 -19.62 -21.96 -33.24
CA GLU A 634 -18.78 -20.83 -32.81
C GLU A 634 -19.61 -19.76 -32.07
N ASN A 635 -20.80 -19.42 -32.57
CA ASN A 635 -21.70 -18.49 -31.90
C ASN A 635 -22.23 -19.02 -30.55
N SER A 636 -22.53 -20.32 -30.46
CA SER A 636 -22.90 -20.98 -29.19
C SER A 636 -21.77 -20.92 -28.15
N ASP A 637 -20.52 -21.16 -28.57
CA ASP A 637 -19.37 -21.09 -27.66
C ASP A 637 -19.08 -19.64 -27.22
N LEU A 638 -19.23 -18.66 -28.12
CA LEU A 638 -19.17 -17.22 -27.80
C LEU A 638 -20.30 -16.79 -26.85
N GLU A 639 -21.52 -17.32 -26.98
CA GLU A 639 -22.59 -17.11 -25.99
C GLU A 639 -22.20 -17.66 -24.61
N VAL A 640 -21.61 -18.85 -24.55
CA VAL A 640 -21.14 -19.45 -23.30
C VAL A 640 -20.00 -18.63 -22.68
N GLU A 641 -19.07 -18.09 -23.49
CA GLU A 641 -18.03 -17.17 -23.00
C GLU A 641 -18.61 -15.84 -22.51
N ASN A 642 -19.52 -15.23 -23.25
CA ASN A 642 -20.21 -13.99 -22.84
C ASN A 642 -20.94 -14.19 -21.49
N ARG A 643 -21.64 -15.30 -21.31
CA ARG A 643 -22.26 -15.68 -20.01
C ARG A 643 -21.23 -15.90 -18.88
N LYS A 644 -20.02 -16.40 -19.17
CA LYS A 644 -18.91 -16.49 -18.18
C LYS A 644 -18.37 -15.10 -17.84
N LEU A 645 -18.14 -14.24 -18.83
CA LEU A 645 -17.66 -12.88 -18.66
C LEU A 645 -18.65 -12.02 -17.86
N GLN A 646 -19.97 -12.13 -18.13
CA GLN A 646 -21.01 -11.46 -17.34
C GLN A 646 -20.98 -11.88 -15.86
N LYS A 647 -20.78 -13.17 -15.55
CA LYS A 647 -20.60 -13.65 -14.16
C LYS A 647 -19.33 -13.09 -13.53
N SER A 648 -18.23 -13.00 -14.29
CA SER A 648 -16.97 -12.37 -13.84
C SER A 648 -17.18 -10.89 -13.51
N VAL A 649 -17.79 -10.11 -14.41
CA VAL A 649 -18.14 -8.70 -14.21
C VAL A 649 -19.05 -8.50 -12.99
N GLN A 650 -20.05 -9.38 -12.78
CA GLN A 650 -20.93 -9.28 -11.62
C GLN A 650 -20.19 -9.60 -10.30
N THR A 651 -19.21 -10.51 -10.33
CA THR A 651 -18.34 -10.83 -9.18
C THR A 651 -17.37 -9.68 -8.88
N LEU A 652 -16.82 -9.04 -9.92
CA LEU A 652 -15.97 -7.85 -9.76
C LEU A 652 -16.77 -6.65 -9.23
N LYS A 653 -18.03 -6.47 -9.63
CA LYS A 653 -18.93 -5.44 -9.08
C LYS A 653 -19.21 -5.63 -7.58
N SER A 654 -19.48 -6.86 -7.13
CA SER A 654 -19.71 -7.12 -5.70
C SER A 654 -18.42 -7.00 -4.88
N ALA A 655 -17.27 -7.37 -5.45
CA ALA A 655 -15.96 -7.13 -4.85
C ALA A 655 -15.63 -5.63 -4.73
N LEU A 656 -15.98 -4.82 -5.73
CA LEU A 656 -15.82 -3.37 -5.70
C LEU A 656 -16.69 -2.71 -4.62
N GLN A 657 -17.98 -3.05 -4.54
CA GLN A 657 -18.87 -2.56 -3.47
C GLN A 657 -18.36 -2.95 -2.07
N LYS A 658 -17.80 -4.16 -1.92
CA LYS A 658 -17.17 -4.58 -0.66
C LYS A 658 -15.91 -3.74 -0.36
N LYS A 659 -15.08 -3.45 -1.36
CA LYS A 659 -13.91 -2.56 -1.21
C LYS A 659 -14.33 -1.15 -0.77
N GLU A 660 -15.33 -0.56 -1.43
CA GLU A 660 -15.88 0.76 -1.08
C GLU A 660 -16.37 0.81 0.38
N SER A 661 -17.07 -0.24 0.83
CA SER A 661 -17.53 -0.34 2.23
C SER A 661 -16.37 -0.39 3.24
N LEU A 662 -15.29 -1.11 2.92
CA LEU A 662 -14.09 -1.22 3.76
C LEU A 662 -13.24 0.07 3.73
N GLU A 663 -13.19 0.79 2.61
CA GLU A 663 -12.55 2.10 2.53
C GLU A 663 -13.32 3.13 3.38
N GLN A 664 -14.66 3.12 3.36
CA GLN A 664 -15.48 3.98 4.22
C GLN A 664 -15.34 3.62 5.71
N GLU A 665 -15.29 2.33 6.07
CA GLU A 665 -15.00 1.88 7.44
C GLU A 665 -13.60 2.36 7.90
N ASN A 666 -12.59 2.25 7.04
CA ASN A 666 -11.24 2.68 7.34
C ASN A 666 -11.14 4.21 7.53
N ILE A 667 -11.89 4.99 6.74
CA ILE A 667 -12.04 6.45 6.93
C ILE A 667 -12.68 6.75 8.30
N ASN A 668 -13.74 6.01 8.69
CA ASN A 668 -14.40 6.19 9.98
C ASN A 668 -13.46 5.89 11.16
N LEU A 669 -12.78 4.75 11.14
CA LEU A 669 -11.78 4.35 12.13
C LEU A 669 -10.63 5.37 12.22
N THR A 670 -10.22 5.94 11.10
CA THR A 670 -9.22 7.02 11.08
C THR A 670 -9.70 8.29 11.81
N VAL A 671 -10.95 8.70 11.56
CA VAL A 671 -11.55 9.87 12.23
C VAL A 671 -11.70 9.61 13.73
N GLU A 672 -11.92 8.36 14.15
CA GLU A 672 -11.94 7.96 15.56
C GLU A 672 -10.54 7.98 16.20
N ASN A 673 -9.53 7.36 15.58
CA ASN A 673 -8.15 7.42 16.07
C ASN A 673 -7.66 8.88 16.22
N LYS A 674 -7.93 9.75 15.24
CA LYS A 674 -7.59 11.19 15.34
C LYS A 674 -8.35 11.95 16.43
N LYS A 675 -9.49 11.44 16.93
CA LYS A 675 -10.16 11.96 18.14
C LYS A 675 -9.48 11.42 19.40
N LEU A 676 -9.15 10.13 19.43
CA LEU A 676 -8.47 9.48 20.56
C LEU A 676 -7.08 10.08 20.79
N GLU A 677 -6.29 10.33 19.74
CA GLU A 677 -5.00 11.03 19.81
C GLU A 677 -5.11 12.42 20.46
N ARG A 678 -6.11 13.21 20.05
CA ARG A 678 -6.35 14.56 20.62
C ARG A 678 -6.76 14.48 22.09
N SER A 679 -7.61 13.52 22.45
CA SER A 679 -7.99 13.25 23.84
C SER A 679 -6.78 12.84 24.68
N LEU A 680 -5.95 11.93 24.17
CA LEU A 680 -4.73 11.44 24.82
C LEU A 680 -3.67 12.56 24.96
N HIS A 681 -3.55 13.45 23.99
CA HIS A 681 -2.70 14.65 24.10
C HIS A 681 -3.22 15.61 25.18
N SER A 682 -4.54 15.84 25.26
CA SER A 682 -5.15 16.64 26.33
C SER A 682 -4.94 16.01 27.71
N MET A 683 -5.04 14.68 27.84
CA MET A 683 -4.77 13.97 29.10
C MET A 683 -3.28 14.05 29.49
N LYS A 684 -2.36 14.00 28.51
CA LYS A 684 -0.92 14.21 28.75
C LYS A 684 -0.61 15.63 29.23
N SER A 685 -1.22 16.66 28.64
CA SER A 685 -1.01 18.05 29.09
C SER A 685 -1.58 18.29 30.49
N ALA A 686 -2.75 17.74 30.81
CA ALA A 686 -3.31 17.75 32.16
C ALA A 686 -2.40 17.03 33.18
N SER A 687 -1.84 15.87 32.81
CA SER A 687 -0.89 15.12 33.66
C SER A 687 0.40 15.90 33.92
N SER A 688 0.98 16.55 32.91
CA SER A 688 2.12 17.46 33.08
C SER A 688 1.80 18.59 34.07
N ARG A 689 0.61 19.21 33.93
CA ARG A 689 0.19 20.31 34.81
C ARG A 689 -0.06 19.85 36.25
N ILE A 690 -0.48 18.61 36.47
CA ILE A 690 -0.58 18.01 37.80
C ILE A 690 0.82 17.85 38.41
N ALA A 691 1.79 17.30 37.67
CA ALA A 691 3.17 17.12 38.14
C ALA A 691 3.86 18.46 38.48
N GLU A 692 3.60 19.52 37.71
CA GLU A 692 4.04 20.89 38.02
C GLU A 692 3.48 21.37 39.37
N LEU A 693 2.16 21.22 39.59
CA LEU A 693 1.48 21.64 40.82
C LEU A 693 1.90 20.79 42.03
N GLU A 694 2.21 19.51 41.85
CA GLU A 694 2.79 18.68 42.90
C GLU A 694 4.21 19.15 43.28
N SER A 695 5.04 19.53 42.29
CA SER A 695 6.37 20.10 42.53
C SER A 695 6.31 21.45 43.27
N GLU A 696 5.35 22.30 42.91
CA GLU A 696 5.11 23.60 43.56
C GLU A 696 4.60 23.42 45.01
N LYS A 697 3.65 22.50 45.24
CA LYS A 697 3.20 22.09 46.57
C LYS A 697 4.37 21.57 47.43
N ASP A 698 5.29 20.81 46.83
CA ASP A 698 6.46 20.26 47.53
C ASP A 698 7.51 21.32 47.89
N SER A 699 7.70 22.35 47.05
CA SER A 699 8.59 23.47 47.36
C SER A 699 8.00 24.35 48.47
N GLN A 700 6.71 24.68 48.41
CA GLN A 700 5.99 25.40 49.46
C GLN A 700 6.00 24.64 50.80
N ASN A 701 5.84 23.31 50.79
CA ASN A 701 5.95 22.49 52.00
C ASN A 701 7.35 22.57 52.64
N ARG A 702 8.42 22.60 51.84
CA ARG A 702 9.80 22.76 52.34
C ARG A 702 10.02 24.14 52.95
N GLU A 703 9.50 25.19 52.32
CA GLU A 703 9.53 26.56 52.86
C GLU A 703 8.77 26.67 54.19
N ILE A 704 7.56 26.11 54.28
CA ILE A 704 6.76 26.04 55.52
C ILE A 704 7.54 25.31 56.64
N GLN A 705 8.26 24.22 56.32
CA GLN A 705 9.12 23.54 57.31
C GLN A 705 10.31 24.40 57.77
N GLN A 706 10.96 25.13 56.86
CA GLN A 706 12.05 26.04 57.20
C GLN A 706 11.56 27.21 58.07
N LEU A 707 10.43 27.82 57.72
CA LEU A 707 9.79 28.89 58.51
C LEU A 707 9.39 28.40 59.91
N ARG A 708 8.80 27.21 60.03
CA ARG A 708 8.50 26.58 61.34
C ARG A 708 9.76 26.38 62.18
N LYS A 709 10.85 25.91 61.58
CA LYS A 709 12.14 25.72 62.28
C LYS A 709 12.77 27.05 62.71
N SER A 710 12.63 28.10 61.90
CA SER A 710 13.07 29.46 62.25
C SER A 710 12.27 30.05 63.41
N LEU A 711 10.95 29.92 63.38
CA LEU A 711 10.05 30.35 64.46
C LEU A 711 10.37 29.65 65.79
N GLU A 712 10.64 28.35 65.75
CA GLU A 712 10.97 27.58 66.93
C GLU A 712 12.36 27.95 67.50
N ASN A 713 13.34 28.23 66.63
CA ASN A 713 14.62 28.79 67.07
C ASN A 713 14.45 30.16 67.78
N GLN A 714 13.60 31.06 67.26
CA GLN A 714 13.34 32.35 67.90
C GLN A 714 12.60 32.20 69.24
N ARG A 715 11.66 31.26 69.38
CA ARG A 715 11.04 30.93 70.68
C ARG A 715 12.09 30.50 71.71
N ASN A 716 13.01 29.62 71.32
CA ASN A 716 14.07 29.12 72.19
C ASN A 716 15.19 30.15 72.46
N GLN A 717 15.27 31.23 71.69
CA GLN A 717 16.06 32.42 72.04
C GLN A 717 15.32 33.32 73.03
N ARG A 718 14.02 33.56 72.80
CA ARG A 718 13.18 34.39 73.65
C ARG A 718 13.10 33.85 75.09
N THR A 719 12.86 32.56 75.28
CA THR A 719 12.82 31.96 76.63
C THR A 719 14.17 32.04 77.37
N LYS A 720 15.30 32.05 76.64
CA LYS A 720 16.63 32.29 77.22
C LYS A 720 16.84 33.75 77.60
N GLN A 721 16.31 34.69 76.82
CA GLN A 721 16.33 36.11 77.17
C GLN A 721 15.48 36.37 78.42
N GLU A 722 14.26 35.81 78.48
CA GLU A 722 13.37 35.92 79.65
C GLU A 722 14.00 35.32 80.92
N GLN A 723 14.82 34.26 80.80
CA GLN A 723 15.63 33.75 81.92
C GLN A 723 16.79 34.71 82.31
N MET A 724 17.52 35.27 81.35
CA MET A 724 18.60 36.22 81.63
C MET A 724 18.09 37.51 82.30
N GLU A 725 16.88 37.96 81.96
CA GLU A 725 16.23 39.11 82.59
C GLU A 725 15.84 38.81 84.06
N LEU A 726 15.49 37.56 84.39
CA LEU A 726 15.32 37.08 85.78
C LEU A 726 16.65 37.01 86.54
N ASP A 727 17.67 36.38 85.95
CA ASP A 727 19.00 36.23 86.58
C ASP A 727 19.63 37.59 86.92
N LEU A 728 19.44 38.60 86.05
CA LEU A 728 19.89 39.97 86.28
C LEU A 728 19.12 40.68 87.41
N LEU A 729 17.82 40.40 87.56
CA LEU A 729 17.00 40.98 88.63
C LEU A 729 17.40 40.44 90.01
N ASP A 730 17.70 39.14 90.12
CA ASP A 730 18.20 38.54 91.36
C ASP A 730 19.59 39.06 91.74
N LEU A 731 20.47 39.28 90.75
CA LEU A 731 21.78 39.90 90.97
C LEU A 731 21.69 41.36 91.44
N ASP A 732 20.75 42.16 90.91
CA ASP A 732 20.52 43.53 91.41
C ASP A 732 19.99 43.52 92.85
N ASN A 733 19.04 42.65 93.16
CA ASN A 733 18.51 42.49 94.53
C ASN A 733 19.62 42.14 95.54
N GLU A 734 20.58 41.29 95.19
CA GLU A 734 21.69 40.95 96.08
C GLU A 734 22.74 42.07 96.16
N ASN A 735 23.04 42.77 95.05
CA ASN A 735 23.85 43.99 95.08
C ASN A 735 23.26 45.05 96.04
N GLN A 736 21.95 45.29 95.96
CA GLN A 736 21.26 46.22 96.86
C GLN A 736 21.35 45.79 98.34
N ARG A 737 21.35 44.49 98.65
CA ARG A 737 21.56 43.98 100.01
C ARG A 737 22.99 44.22 100.49
N ILE A 738 23.98 43.89 99.66
CA ILE A 738 25.40 44.10 99.95
C ILE A 738 25.68 45.59 100.18
N GLN A 739 25.14 46.48 99.34
CA GLN A 739 25.31 47.93 99.47
C GLN A 739 24.66 48.49 100.76
N LYS A 740 23.47 48.02 101.15
CA LYS A 740 22.83 48.38 102.43
C LYS A 740 23.63 47.86 103.63
N SER A 741 24.21 46.68 103.54
CA SER A 741 25.11 46.12 104.57
C SER A 741 26.38 46.95 104.71
N LEU A 742 27.00 47.32 103.57
CA LEU A 742 28.20 48.17 103.53
C LEU A 742 27.95 49.55 104.15
N GLU A 743 26.83 50.22 103.83
CA GLU A 743 26.47 51.49 104.48
C GLU A 743 26.38 51.38 106.01
N VAL A 744 25.85 50.27 106.54
CA VAL A 744 25.74 50.05 107.99
C VAL A 744 27.11 49.82 108.61
N THR A 745 28.02 49.09 107.95
CA THR A 745 29.39 48.89 108.47
C THR A 745 30.22 50.16 108.38
N THR A 746 30.13 50.95 107.31
CA THR A 746 30.80 52.26 107.21
C THR A 746 30.32 53.22 108.29
N LYS A 747 28.99 53.35 108.50
CA LYS A 747 28.45 54.21 109.58
C LYS A 747 28.95 53.78 110.97
N ARG A 748 29.15 52.48 111.20
CA ARG A 748 29.69 51.95 112.46
C ARG A 748 31.21 52.15 112.60
N LEU A 749 31.95 52.08 111.50
CA LEU A 749 33.39 52.33 111.47
C LEU A 749 33.69 53.81 111.79
N ASN A 750 33.01 54.74 111.13
CA ASN A 750 33.16 56.18 111.37
C ASN A 750 32.84 56.58 112.84
N GLN A 751 31.91 55.88 113.50
CA GLN A 751 31.63 56.10 114.92
C GLN A 751 32.80 55.62 115.80
N LEU A 752 33.36 54.44 115.53
CA LEU A 752 34.50 53.90 116.28
C LEU A 752 35.78 54.74 116.08
N GLU A 753 36.01 55.29 114.88
CA GLU A 753 37.08 56.25 114.63
C GLU A 753 36.92 57.50 115.51
N LYS A 754 35.70 58.06 115.58
CA LYS A 754 35.41 59.21 116.45
C LYS A 754 35.66 58.88 117.93
N ASP A 755 35.10 57.76 118.41
CA ASP A 755 35.25 57.32 119.79
C ASP A 755 36.73 57.12 120.16
N ASN A 756 37.55 56.63 119.22
CA ASN A 756 39.00 56.53 119.39
C ASN A 756 39.69 57.90 119.46
N THR A 757 39.33 58.87 118.61
CA THR A 757 39.91 60.23 118.69
C THR A 757 39.55 60.96 119.99
N ASP A 758 38.34 60.77 120.51
CA ASP A 758 37.92 61.32 121.80
C ASP A 758 38.74 60.70 122.96
N LEU A 759 39.04 59.40 122.90
CA LEU A 759 39.92 58.70 123.86
C LEU A 759 41.39 59.12 123.76
N GLU A 760 41.93 59.36 122.56
CA GLU A 760 43.31 59.85 122.38
C GLU A 760 43.50 61.23 123.04
N VAL A 761 42.52 62.12 122.91
CA VAL A 761 42.50 63.45 123.56
C VAL A 761 42.38 63.35 125.09
N GLU A 762 41.74 62.32 125.62
CA GLU A 762 41.72 62.06 127.06
C GLU A 762 43.05 61.48 127.58
N ASN A 763 43.67 60.59 126.80
CA ASN A 763 44.97 60.00 127.12
C ASN A 763 46.09 61.06 127.14
N GLU A 764 46.10 62.01 126.20
CA GLU A 764 47.02 63.17 126.23
C GLU A 764 46.96 63.98 127.54
N LYS A 765 45.75 64.18 128.08
CA LYS A 765 45.55 64.95 129.33
C LYS A 765 46.11 64.19 130.52
N LEU A 766 45.87 62.87 130.58
CA LEU A 766 46.43 61.99 131.61
C LEU A 766 47.95 61.90 131.52
N GLN A 767 48.51 61.90 130.31
CA GLN A 767 49.95 61.85 130.09
C GLN A 767 50.65 63.14 130.55
N LYS A 768 50.06 64.33 130.31
CA LYS A 768 50.56 65.61 130.87
C LYS A 768 50.58 65.61 132.41
N ALA A 769 49.50 65.14 133.05
CA ALA A 769 49.47 65.00 134.52
C ALA A 769 50.53 64.01 135.05
N MET A 770 50.86 62.96 134.28
CA MET A 770 51.93 62.02 134.62
C MET A 770 53.34 62.65 134.47
N GLU A 771 53.53 63.58 133.54
CA GLU A 771 54.80 64.29 133.34
C GLU A 771 55.09 65.30 134.45
N GLU A 772 54.09 66.03 134.95
CA GLU A 772 54.23 66.90 136.12
C GLU A 772 54.66 66.09 137.37
N MET A 773 54.06 64.91 137.58
CA MET A 773 54.47 63.98 138.65
C MET A 773 55.88 63.40 138.45
N LYS A 774 56.30 63.12 137.20
CA LYS A 774 57.67 62.67 136.90
C LYS A 774 58.73 63.74 137.18
N MET A 775 58.42 65.02 136.94
CA MET A 775 59.32 66.13 137.25
C MET A 775 59.51 66.33 138.77
N SER A 776 58.51 65.98 139.58
CA SER A 776 58.67 65.87 141.04
C SER A 776 59.62 64.73 141.42
N SER A 777 59.47 63.55 140.82
CA SER A 777 60.24 62.35 141.18
C SER A 777 61.72 62.42 140.78
N LYS A 778 62.06 62.84 139.56
CA LYS A 778 63.47 62.86 139.10
C LYS A 778 64.35 63.90 139.82
N ARG A 779 63.74 64.92 140.43
CA ARG A 779 64.43 65.89 141.29
C ARG A 779 65.06 65.25 142.54
N LEU A 780 64.63 64.05 142.91
CA LEU A 780 65.21 63.24 143.99
C LEU A 780 66.34 62.33 143.45
N HIS A 781 66.10 61.62 142.33
CA HIS A 781 67.04 60.64 141.78
C HIS A 781 68.36 61.24 141.23
N ASN A 782 68.32 62.47 140.71
CA ASN A 782 69.52 63.15 140.19
C ASN A 782 70.60 63.40 141.26
N VAL A 783 70.27 63.33 142.55
CA VAL A 783 71.25 63.54 143.64
C VAL A 783 72.05 62.26 143.95
N GLU A 784 71.52 61.08 143.62
CA GLU A 784 72.06 59.80 144.11
C GLU A 784 72.96 59.07 143.09
N LYS A 785 72.64 59.11 141.79
CA LYS A 785 73.33 58.27 140.79
C LYS A 785 74.46 58.95 139.99
N GLU A 786 74.55 60.29 139.98
CA GLU A 786 75.70 60.99 139.37
C GLU A 786 77.03 60.68 140.09
N SER A 787 76.97 60.06 141.27
CA SER A 787 78.12 59.70 142.11
C SER A 787 78.83 58.37 141.76
N SER A 788 78.45 57.61 140.72
CA SER A 788 78.89 56.19 140.65
C SER A 788 79.31 55.54 139.30
N GLU A 789 78.85 55.95 138.11
CA GLU A 789 78.94 55.07 136.91
C GLU A 789 79.58 55.67 135.64
N LEU A 790 80.04 56.92 135.65
CA LEU A 790 80.66 57.55 134.47
C LEU A 790 82.07 57.04 134.12
N GLU A 791 82.66 56.13 134.92
CA GLU A 791 84.10 55.84 134.89
C GLU A 791 84.57 54.73 133.91
N ASN A 792 83.69 53.92 133.27
CA ASN A 792 84.13 52.62 132.71
C ASN A 792 83.92 52.32 131.18
N GLU A 793 82.71 52.41 130.61
CA GLU A 793 82.37 51.61 129.41
C GLU A 793 82.61 52.27 128.01
N VAL A 794 83.27 53.43 127.92
CA VAL A 794 83.50 54.16 126.64
C VAL A 794 84.46 53.44 125.66
N SER A 795 85.04 52.29 126.05
CA SER A 795 86.35 51.82 125.57
C SER A 795 86.40 50.80 124.41
N LYS A 796 85.28 50.24 123.91
CA LYS A 796 85.33 48.89 123.28
C LYS A 796 85.03 48.68 121.77
N LEU A 797 84.13 49.40 121.09
CA LEU A 797 83.48 48.86 119.85
C LEU A 797 83.57 49.68 118.53
N GLN A 798 84.70 50.32 118.23
CA GLN A 798 84.87 51.13 117.00
C GLN A 798 85.29 50.34 115.71
N THR A 799 85.26 49.00 115.69
CA THR A 799 86.16 48.20 114.82
C THR A 799 85.58 47.50 113.57
N SER A 800 84.27 47.37 113.37
CA SER A 800 83.69 46.32 112.47
C SER A 800 83.42 46.69 110.99
N LYS A 801 83.78 47.89 110.50
CA LYS A 801 83.14 48.50 109.31
C LYS A 801 83.59 48.06 107.89
N ALA A 802 84.70 47.35 107.71
CA ALA A 802 85.61 47.67 106.57
C ALA A 802 85.67 46.76 105.29
N VAL A 803 84.87 45.70 105.11
CA VAL A 803 85.32 44.56 104.24
C VAL A 803 84.71 44.42 102.82
N LEU A 804 83.45 44.77 102.55
CA LEU A 804 82.68 44.12 101.45
C LEU A 804 82.61 44.80 100.06
N GLU A 805 83.23 45.95 99.80
CA GLU A 805 82.92 46.78 98.61
C GLU A 805 83.51 46.34 97.23
N LYS A 806 84.17 45.18 97.09
CA LYS A 806 85.15 44.97 95.99
C LYS A 806 84.70 44.26 94.70
N GLU A 807 83.57 43.54 94.65
CA GLU A 807 83.42 42.46 93.66
C GLU A 807 82.73 42.83 92.31
N ASN A 808 81.81 43.80 92.30
CA ASN A 808 80.77 43.91 91.26
C ASN A 808 81.17 44.62 89.93
N LYS A 809 82.40 44.43 89.42
CA LYS A 809 82.96 45.29 88.34
C LYS A 809 83.22 44.62 86.98
N ARG A 810 82.93 43.32 86.80
CA ARG A 810 83.62 42.47 85.79
C ARG A 810 82.91 42.20 84.44
N LEU A 811 81.59 42.35 84.32
CA LEU A 811 80.82 41.71 83.22
C LEU A 811 80.56 42.53 81.93
N LYS A 812 81.11 43.75 81.78
CA LYS A 812 80.56 44.76 80.85
C LYS A 812 81.06 44.76 79.39
N GLN A 813 81.70 43.70 78.87
CA GLN A 813 82.49 43.76 77.62
C GLN A 813 81.99 42.97 76.39
N SER A 814 80.93 42.15 76.48
CA SER A 814 80.68 41.09 75.47
C SER A 814 79.85 41.46 74.21
N VAL A 815 79.38 42.70 74.04
CA VAL A 815 78.21 42.98 73.15
C VAL A 815 78.55 43.44 71.72
N GLN A 816 79.72 44.07 71.48
CA GLN A 816 79.99 44.87 70.26
C GLN A 816 80.20 44.11 68.92
N LEU A 817 79.82 42.84 68.80
CA LEU A 817 80.33 41.95 67.72
C LEU A 817 79.30 41.50 66.67
N LYS A 818 78.10 42.08 66.60
CA LYS A 818 77.00 41.54 65.75
C LYS A 818 76.47 42.44 64.61
N ASP A 819 76.71 43.75 64.63
CA ASP A 819 75.95 44.69 63.78
C ASP A 819 76.31 44.66 62.27
N THR A 820 77.41 44.01 61.87
CA THR A 820 77.98 44.11 60.50
C THR A 820 77.33 43.22 59.43
N THR A 821 76.22 42.52 59.72
CA THR A 821 75.67 41.46 58.84
C THR A 821 74.38 41.84 58.08
N VAL A 822 73.90 43.08 58.22
CA VAL A 822 72.53 43.46 57.79
C VAL A 822 72.47 44.05 56.36
N ASP A 823 73.51 44.76 55.90
CA ASP A 823 73.39 45.67 54.74
C ASP A 823 73.30 45.00 53.35
N GLU A 824 73.76 43.76 53.19
CA GLU A 824 73.94 43.14 51.86
C GLU A 824 72.61 42.79 51.13
N LEU A 825 71.52 42.56 51.86
CA LEU A 825 70.29 41.96 51.31
C LEU A 825 69.41 42.92 50.49
N THR A 826 69.52 44.23 50.72
CA THR A 826 68.55 45.24 50.25
C THR A 826 68.57 45.46 48.74
N THR A 827 69.68 45.18 48.06
CA THR A 827 69.88 45.57 46.65
C THR A 827 69.09 44.74 45.62
N LYS A 828 68.60 43.55 46.00
CA LYS A 828 68.21 42.51 45.03
C LYS A 828 66.76 42.59 44.50
N CYS A 829 65.85 43.32 45.17
CA CYS A 829 64.42 43.35 44.81
C CYS A 829 64.09 44.17 43.54
N ASN A 830 64.77 45.30 43.32
CA ASN A 830 64.30 46.38 42.43
C ASN A 830 64.33 46.09 40.91
N ILE A 831 64.69 44.87 40.49
CA ILE A 831 64.80 44.47 39.08
C ILE A 831 63.51 43.80 38.59
N MET A 832 62.84 43.00 39.43
CA MET A 832 61.76 42.09 39.03
C MET A 832 60.47 42.79 38.57
N GLU A 833 60.16 44.00 39.05
CA GLU A 833 58.84 44.63 38.85
C GLU A 833 58.58 45.17 37.43
N ARG A 834 59.61 45.32 36.58
CA ARG A 834 59.46 46.02 35.29
C ARG A 834 58.86 45.15 34.18
N GLU A 835 59.16 43.84 34.16
CA GLU A 835 58.79 42.97 33.03
C GLU A 835 57.29 42.63 32.99
N HIS A 836 56.67 42.45 34.17
CA HIS A 836 55.27 42.03 34.33
C HIS A 836 54.25 42.95 33.61
N ARG A 837 54.58 44.22 33.36
CA ARG A 837 53.66 45.18 32.71
C ARG A 837 53.56 45.02 31.18
N SER A 838 54.48 44.29 30.55
CA SER A 838 54.53 44.14 29.10
C SER A 838 53.54 43.09 28.59
N VAL A 839 53.61 41.87 29.15
CA VAL A 839 52.96 40.65 28.63
C VAL A 839 51.43 40.73 28.60
N LYS A 840 50.80 41.52 29.49
CA LYS A 840 49.34 41.50 29.63
C LYS A 840 48.58 41.94 28.37
N ARG A 841 49.12 42.87 27.56
CA ARG A 841 48.37 43.48 26.44
C ARG A 841 48.19 42.61 25.21
N THR A 842 48.92 41.50 25.06
CA THR A 842 48.89 40.65 23.86
C THR A 842 48.00 39.40 24.00
N LEU A 843 47.52 39.10 25.21
CA LEU A 843 46.72 37.90 25.49
C LEU A 843 45.23 38.07 25.17
N GLU A 844 44.68 39.27 25.37
CA GLU A 844 43.26 39.58 25.10
C GLU A 844 42.88 39.27 23.63
N THR A 845 43.74 39.63 22.67
CA THR A 845 43.51 39.44 21.22
C THR A 845 43.53 37.99 20.73
N GLN A 846 43.92 37.01 21.57
CA GLN A 846 44.07 35.61 21.14
C GLN A 846 42.89 34.71 21.56
N LYS A 847 41.95 35.20 22.39
CA LYS A 847 40.85 34.38 22.92
C LYS A 847 39.67 34.19 21.96
N GLU A 848 39.39 35.15 21.08
CA GLU A 848 38.21 35.11 20.19
C GLU A 848 38.25 33.99 19.13
N THR A 849 39.44 33.46 18.82
CA THR A 849 39.61 32.45 17.76
C THR A 849 39.41 31.01 18.23
N SER A 850 39.56 30.73 19.53
CA SER A 850 39.64 29.35 20.03
C SER A 850 38.28 28.67 20.24
N SER A 851 37.20 29.43 20.45
CA SER A 851 35.89 28.91 20.87
C SER A 851 35.21 27.99 19.85
N LYS A 852 35.63 28.05 18.57
CA LYS A 852 35.00 27.32 17.45
C LYS A 852 35.39 25.84 17.31
N LEU A 853 36.30 25.33 18.15
CA LEU A 853 36.78 23.95 18.07
C LEU A 853 36.17 23.03 19.16
N HIS A 854 35.53 23.60 20.18
CA HIS A 854 35.30 22.89 21.46
C HIS A 854 34.12 21.90 21.47
N GLU A 855 33.39 21.79 20.35
CA GLU A 855 32.02 21.26 20.28
C GLU A 855 31.95 19.77 19.87
N PHE A 856 32.96 19.22 19.18
CA PHE A 856 32.84 17.94 18.46
C PHE A 856 33.22 16.66 19.23
N GLU A 857 33.90 16.73 20.38
CA GLU A 857 34.58 15.54 20.95
C GLU A 857 33.92 14.89 22.19
N ARG A 858 32.85 15.46 22.76
CA ARG A 858 32.41 15.07 24.12
C ARG A 858 30.91 14.83 24.28
N GLU A 859 30.47 13.63 23.88
CA GLU A 859 29.29 12.98 24.47
C GLU A 859 29.63 11.62 25.08
N ASN A 860 29.84 10.58 24.25
CA ASN A 860 29.64 9.17 24.65
C ASN A 860 30.74 8.49 25.50
N ARG A 861 31.09 9.17 26.59
CA ARG A 861 31.57 8.62 27.87
C ARG A 861 30.40 8.06 28.71
N GLU A 862 29.36 7.57 28.03
CA GLU A 862 27.96 7.60 28.48
C GLU A 862 27.61 6.47 29.46
N ILE A 863 28.02 5.24 29.15
CA ILE A 863 27.49 4.03 29.79
C ILE A 863 28.29 3.72 31.06
N LEU A 864 28.20 4.68 31.99
CA LEU A 864 28.40 4.56 33.44
C LEU A 864 27.31 3.66 34.10
N GLN A 865 26.41 3.13 33.28
CA GLN A 865 25.42 2.11 33.63
C GLN A 865 26.07 0.72 33.41
N GLN A 866 25.81 -0.31 34.22
CA GLN A 866 24.62 -0.49 35.05
C GLN A 866 24.93 -0.90 36.49
N SER A 867 25.90 -0.20 37.11
CA SER A 867 26.34 -0.35 38.52
C SER A 867 25.23 -0.24 39.60
N ASN A 868 23.96 -0.02 39.24
CA ASN A 868 22.88 0.31 40.18
C ASN A 868 21.74 -0.73 40.28
N ILE A 869 21.66 -1.78 39.44
CA ILE A 869 20.51 -2.72 39.49
C ILE A 869 20.65 -3.77 40.60
N ASN A 870 21.86 -4.35 40.78
CA ASN A 870 22.16 -5.34 41.83
C ASN A 870 21.86 -4.84 43.27
N LYS A 871 21.67 -3.52 43.41
CA LYS A 871 21.32 -2.76 44.60
C LYS A 871 19.93 -3.06 45.18
N LYS A 872 19.06 -3.79 44.45
CA LYS A 872 17.65 -4.01 44.85
C LYS A 872 17.33 -5.43 45.37
N THR A 873 17.83 -6.48 44.73
CA THR A 873 17.36 -7.86 44.97
C THR A 873 17.71 -8.43 46.35
N ILE A 874 18.77 -7.93 46.99
CA ILE A 874 19.27 -8.41 48.30
C ILE A 874 18.28 -8.16 49.44
N ALA A 875 17.39 -7.16 49.30
CA ALA A 875 16.37 -6.85 50.30
C ALA A 875 15.15 -7.78 50.18
N THR A 876 14.54 -7.86 49.00
CA THR A 876 13.26 -8.55 48.81
C THR A 876 13.36 -10.07 48.82
N LEU A 877 14.39 -10.71 48.25
CA LEU A 877 14.46 -12.18 48.33
C LEU A 877 14.74 -12.71 49.74
N ARG A 878 15.21 -11.88 50.69
CA ARG A 878 15.19 -12.23 52.13
C ARG A 878 13.79 -12.21 52.72
N GLU A 879 12.90 -11.46 52.10
CA GLU A 879 11.50 -11.33 52.50
C GLU A 879 10.59 -12.23 51.67
N GLU A 880 10.94 -12.64 50.44
CA GLU A 880 10.19 -13.65 49.70
C GLU A 880 10.56 -15.06 50.17
N LEU A 881 11.83 -15.30 50.57
CA LEU A 881 12.20 -16.43 51.44
C LEU A 881 11.49 -16.37 52.84
N VAL A 882 10.53 -15.45 53.06
CA VAL A 882 9.62 -15.32 54.23
C VAL A 882 8.11 -15.13 53.90
N ASN A 883 7.70 -14.35 52.89
CA ASN A 883 6.34 -13.81 52.71
C ASN A 883 5.69 -14.23 51.38
N GLU A 884 6.22 -13.85 50.20
CA GLU A 884 5.74 -14.42 48.92
C GLU A 884 6.21 -15.89 48.70
N LYS A 885 6.85 -16.48 49.74
CA LYS A 885 7.00 -17.89 50.23
C LYS A 885 5.80 -18.83 49.95
N ILE A 886 4.79 -18.41 49.19
CA ILE A 886 3.39 -18.85 49.20
C ILE A 886 2.75 -19.10 47.74
N LYS A 887 3.32 -18.72 46.52
CA LYS A 887 2.50 -18.09 45.36
C LYS A 887 2.88 -17.98 43.75
N SER A 888 2.34 -16.98 42.82
CA SER A 888 2.36 -16.62 41.23
C SER A 888 1.61 -15.30 40.48
N GLN A 889 1.70 -14.82 39.10
CA GLN A 889 1.07 -13.52 38.32
C GLN A 889 0.74 -13.24 36.64
N GLN A 890 0.72 -12.01 35.86
CA GLN A 890 -0.08 -11.50 34.51
C GLN A 890 0.40 -10.59 33.12
N LEU A 891 -0.39 -9.71 32.27
CA LEU A 891 -0.35 -9.17 30.70
C LEU A 891 -0.51 -7.56 30.16
N SER A 892 -0.75 -6.80 28.93
CA SER A 892 -1.24 -6.67 27.37
C SER A 892 -0.93 -5.36 26.30
N ASN A 893 -1.66 -4.90 25.12
CA ASN A 893 -1.29 -4.03 23.77
C ASN A 893 -2.28 -3.06 22.77
N GLU A 894 -1.94 -2.19 21.64
CA GLU A 894 -2.71 -1.56 20.32
C GLU A 894 -2.27 -0.30 19.22
N LEU A 895 -2.99 0.23 18.07
CA LEU A 895 -2.57 1.18 16.79
C LEU A 895 -3.51 2.12 15.68
N GLU A 896 -3.02 2.99 14.63
CA GLU A 896 -3.50 3.55 13.14
C GLU A 896 -3.92 5.06 12.43
N LYS A 897 -3.50 5.52 11.12
CA LYS A 897 -3.90 6.38 9.78
C LYS A 897 -4.20 7.95 9.18
N LEU A 898 -4.07 8.29 7.78
CA LEU A 898 -4.70 9.18 6.57
C LEU A 898 -4.67 10.80 6.08
N ASN A 899 -4.76 11.34 4.74
CA ASN A 899 -4.96 12.84 4.14
C ASN A 899 -5.07 13.31 2.51
N GLY A 900 -5.54 14.57 1.96
CA GLY A 900 -5.34 15.30 0.53
C GLY A 900 -6.31 16.44 -0.26
N GLU A 901 -5.97 17.40 -1.28
CA GLU A 901 -6.86 18.36 -2.27
C GLU A 901 -6.36 19.59 -3.33
N LEU A 902 -7.15 20.14 -4.41
CA LEU A 902 -7.45 21.52 -5.21
C LEU A 902 -6.83 22.33 -6.58
N GLU A 903 -7.54 23.23 -7.46
CA GLU A 903 -7.15 24.03 -8.83
C GLU A 903 -8.07 25.23 -9.64
N ARG A 904 -7.69 26.20 -10.67
CA ARG A 904 -8.48 27.06 -11.84
C ARG A 904 -7.95 28.28 -12.92
N VAL A 905 -8.71 29.26 -13.64
CA VAL A 905 -8.58 29.95 -15.14
C VAL A 905 -8.80 31.57 -15.63
N GLY A 906 -8.93 32.10 -16.98
CA GLY A 906 -8.89 33.62 -17.61
C GLY A 906 -9.46 34.25 -19.10
N ILE A 907 -9.15 35.51 -19.71
CA ILE A 907 -9.66 36.43 -20.96
C ILE A 907 -8.60 37.36 -21.82
N ASN A 908 -8.82 38.03 -23.04
CA ASN A 908 -7.82 38.99 -23.79
C ASN A 908 -8.27 40.09 -24.90
N LYS A 909 -7.61 41.29 -25.06
CA LYS A 909 -7.30 42.06 -26.36
C LYS A 909 -6.37 43.35 -26.30
N GLU A 910 -5.68 43.68 -27.41
CA GLU A 910 -5.12 45.00 -27.92
C GLU A 910 -4.01 45.84 -27.18
N LYS A 911 -2.70 45.54 -27.43
CA LYS A 911 -1.52 46.47 -27.33
C LYS A 911 -0.30 45.95 -28.15
N LEU A 912 0.29 46.67 -29.13
CA LEU A 912 1.61 46.36 -29.77
C LEU A 912 2.09 47.37 -30.86
N VAL A 913 3.27 47.09 -31.47
CA VAL A 913 3.95 47.72 -32.65
C VAL A 913 4.63 49.09 -32.37
N MET A 914 5.95 49.22 -32.11
CA MET A 914 7.19 48.99 -32.92
C MET A 914 7.48 50.08 -33.98
N ALA A 915 8.73 50.54 -34.22
CA ALA A 915 10.07 50.13 -33.71
C ALA A 915 10.81 51.34 -33.05
N GLU A 916 12.14 51.61 -33.06
CA GLU A 916 13.37 51.12 -33.73
C GLU A 916 14.61 51.40 -32.81
N HIS A 917 15.86 51.44 -33.29
CA HIS A 917 17.08 51.18 -32.49
C HIS A 917 18.12 52.29 -32.19
N SER A 918 18.93 51.99 -31.15
CA SER A 918 20.31 52.43 -30.82
C SER A 918 20.49 53.61 -29.81
N GLN A 919 21.26 53.46 -28.71
CA GLN A 919 21.94 52.26 -28.18
C GLN A 919 22.10 52.26 -26.64
N ASP A 920 22.10 51.04 -26.08
CA ASP A 920 22.00 50.59 -24.67
C ASP A 920 23.15 50.97 -23.69
N GLU A 921 23.13 50.70 -22.36
CA GLU A 921 22.11 50.54 -21.27
C GLU A 921 22.88 50.10 -19.96
N LYS A 922 22.18 49.87 -18.82
CA LYS A 922 22.57 49.05 -17.61
C LYS A 922 23.47 49.72 -16.53
N ILE A 923 23.39 49.42 -15.21
CA ILE A 923 22.39 48.66 -14.41
C ILE A 923 22.28 49.10 -12.91
N VAL A 924 21.23 48.57 -12.27
CA VAL A 924 20.62 48.67 -10.92
C VAL A 924 21.52 48.54 -9.66
N TRP A 925 20.92 48.95 -8.53
CA TRP A 925 21.33 48.94 -7.11
C TRP A 925 21.50 47.57 -6.38
N LEU A 926 21.97 47.67 -5.12
CA LEU A 926 21.90 46.72 -3.98
C LEU A 926 22.93 45.57 -3.87
N GLY A 927 23.92 45.75 -2.99
CA GLY A 927 24.15 44.80 -1.88
C GLY A 927 25.49 44.02 -1.82
N PHE A 928 26.17 44.16 -0.67
CA PHE A 928 27.06 43.17 -0.04
C PHE A 928 28.45 42.85 -0.67
N VAL A 929 29.35 42.33 0.18
CA VAL A 929 30.64 41.64 -0.12
C VAL A 929 31.88 42.49 -0.53
N LYS A 930 33.04 42.08 0.02
CA LYS A 930 34.49 42.21 -0.33
C LYS A 930 34.89 43.01 -1.58
N GLY A 931 36.10 43.57 -1.72
CA GLY A 931 37.39 43.41 -1.03
C GLY A 931 38.46 44.23 -1.78
N LEU A 932 39.64 44.52 -1.21
CA LEU A 932 40.86 43.73 -1.47
C LEU A 932 40.95 43.11 -2.88
N GLU A 933 41.80 43.65 -3.75
CA GLU A 933 43.10 43.02 -4.05
C GLU A 933 44.11 43.93 -4.79
N LEU A 934 45.37 43.84 -4.36
CA LEU A 934 46.62 43.83 -5.15
C LEU A 934 46.84 44.82 -6.32
N ASN A 935 47.92 45.61 -6.21
CA ASN A 935 49.16 45.11 -6.82
C ASN A 935 50.50 45.67 -6.26
N THR A 936 51.55 44.86 -6.45
CA THR A 936 53.00 45.16 -6.44
C THR A 936 53.66 45.91 -5.25
N ALA A 937 54.47 45.12 -4.52
CA ALA A 937 55.89 45.36 -4.23
C ALA A 937 56.33 46.23 -3.02
N SER A 938 56.56 45.52 -1.91
CA SER A 938 57.89 45.42 -1.25
C SER A 938 58.45 46.54 -0.33
N PHE A 939 58.57 46.16 0.95
CA PHE A 939 59.67 46.50 1.89
C PHE A 939 59.99 47.98 2.23
N SER A 940 59.70 48.42 3.46
CA SER A 940 60.64 48.28 4.61
C SER A 940 60.41 49.27 5.78
N CYS A 941 60.21 48.73 6.99
CA CYS A 941 60.67 49.21 8.31
C CYS A 941 60.38 50.62 8.91
N TYR A 942 59.68 50.58 10.06
CA TYR A 942 59.99 51.27 11.35
C TYR A 942 60.14 52.81 11.46
N SER A 943 59.18 53.47 12.15
CA SER A 943 59.30 53.93 13.56
C SER A 943 57.99 54.61 14.01
N ILE A 944 57.30 54.22 15.10
CA ILE A 944 57.49 54.60 16.52
C ILE A 944 57.59 56.13 16.76
N VAL A 945 56.62 56.71 17.49
CA VAL A 945 56.75 57.54 18.72
C VAL A 945 55.41 58.28 19.02
N THR A 946 55.09 58.45 20.31
CA THR A 946 53.91 59.13 20.89
C THR A 946 54.11 60.68 20.97
N THR A 947 53.29 61.56 21.55
CA THR A 947 52.60 61.52 22.87
C THR A 947 51.73 62.77 23.11
N ASN A 948 50.69 62.63 23.95
CA ASN A 948 50.05 63.58 24.88
C ASN A 948 49.90 65.08 24.57
N GLU A 949 48.66 65.56 24.75
CA GLU A 949 48.22 66.77 25.50
C GLU A 949 46.68 66.67 25.68
N TYR A 950 45.96 67.34 26.58
CA TYR A 950 46.13 67.69 28.02
C TYR A 950 44.75 68.19 28.54
N GLN A 951 44.59 68.42 29.85
CA GLN A 951 43.44 69.11 30.50
C GLN A 951 42.07 68.38 30.42
N MET A 952 41.06 68.66 31.24
CA MET A 952 40.88 68.97 32.67
C MET A 952 39.39 69.40 32.81
N ASP A 953 38.73 69.00 33.89
CA ASP A 953 37.28 69.13 34.08
C ASP A 953 36.81 70.55 34.44
N TRP A 954 35.53 70.84 34.24
CA TRP A 954 34.70 71.67 35.14
C TRP A 954 33.20 71.35 34.96
N ASN A 955 32.50 71.20 36.10
CA ASN A 955 31.08 70.86 36.29
C ASN A 955 30.65 69.43 35.90
#